data_AF-A0A9E1L4W2-F1
#
_entry.id   AF-A0A9E1L4W2-F1
#
_cell.length_a   1.000
_cell.length_b   1.000
_cell.length_c   1.000
_cell.angle_alpha   90.00
_cell.angle_beta   90.00
_cell.angle_gamma   90.00
#
_symmetry.space_group_name_H-M   'P 1'
#
loop_
_entity.id
_entity.type
_entity.pdbx_description
1 polymer ?
#
loop_
_entity_poly.entity_id
_entity_poly.type
_entity_poly.pdbx_seq_one_letter_code
_entity_poly.pdbx_strand_id
1 'polypeptide(L)'
;MRGRTLILPALIGATTTVGIVAMNSHALRSESDRGTIGPDVVAWTIGGQNSADIDYYGSSSGMGGYAIATQSCNWGDEVLDWYGGTNQSPIIMQNMFRIKDGRFEQIGLQAFMKHSFCALSEPGCGSCQSTNCDTLGIGCADTYWAGLNANGECPRSDVNGFTGYYPYPFSIGSSGPSSIRGNLQVLNDDVDPAMNAGARYFIEAQYIAADDQQIGNGDNNASWREIGFNSISSPYVMDNNGATETHAGEPAIRAWASIDPTVHLTEMHAPEDGLILVGVKVFDNGDGTWDYEYAIHNLNCHRSIGDVEIPTGSATISNVGFKDIDYNSGELYDNTDWTSSVNTGSVSWQGGVHAENEYGNALRWGTMYNYRFTATAAPEAGTIDLGLFRPGGVSSFAMATIVPAGDPVDPCDLPLGSCPEDIDADGIVGVGDILAVIDTFGDTGDGTYRPAGDVNGDCTVNVEDLLQVVAVWGQDCTPVGACCLDDGACTEGSATACAESGGDWQGEDSLCANAGCPAPGACCFDDGSCADVLYMACLELSGTFQGEGSTCKATDCQVAGAGDECATAMIADYGANAFETNTATPSANEPDDNQCSGTYLDWSNSPDVWLLFVPSATASVHFTTCDSNSYDTSMALYEGTCDNQVSCNGDASGDSGCQSYYSAFDYDVIAGETYY
;
A
#
# COMPACT_ATOMS: atom_id res chain seq x y z
N MET A 1 58.82 -44.66 7.68
CA MET A 1 58.37 -45.50 6.55
C MET A 1 56.91 -45.87 6.79
N ARG A 2 56.03 -45.40 5.90
CA ARG A 2 54.64 -45.82 5.60
C ARG A 2 53.67 -46.11 6.76
N GLY A 3 52.67 -45.24 6.89
CA GLY A 3 51.34 -45.53 7.44
C GLY A 3 50.31 -44.69 6.66
N ARG A 4 49.24 -45.33 6.18
CA ARG A 4 48.24 -44.82 5.23
C ARG A 4 47.28 -43.81 5.88
N THR A 5 46.89 -42.77 5.13
CA THR A 5 45.76 -41.89 5.47
C THR A 5 44.60 -42.20 4.53
N LEU A 6 43.44 -42.56 5.10
CA LEU A 6 42.15 -42.65 4.41
C LEU A 6 41.67 -41.24 4.02
N ILE A 7 41.14 -41.10 2.80
CA ILE A 7 40.40 -39.92 2.36
C ILE A 7 38.94 -40.36 2.21
N LEU A 8 38.05 -39.83 3.06
CA LEU A 8 36.61 -39.80 2.83
C LEU A 8 36.28 -38.50 2.07
N PRO A 9 35.51 -38.51 0.97
CA PRO A 9 34.89 -37.31 0.44
C PRO A 9 33.56 -37.08 1.18
N ALA A 10 33.48 -36.00 1.95
CA ALA A 10 32.21 -35.46 2.42
C ALA A 10 31.59 -34.66 1.27
N LEU A 11 30.41 -35.08 0.81
CA LEU A 11 29.58 -34.34 -0.13
C LEU A 11 28.99 -33.13 0.63
N ILE A 12 29.46 -31.92 0.30
CA ILE A 12 28.87 -30.67 0.80
C ILE A 12 27.71 -30.35 -0.14
N GLY A 13 26.48 -30.52 0.32
CA GLY A 13 25.29 -29.97 -0.33
C GLY A 13 25.29 -28.46 -0.13
N ALA A 14 25.41 -27.70 -1.21
CA ALA A 14 25.28 -26.26 -1.21
C ALA A 14 23.78 -25.91 -1.27
N THR A 15 23.16 -25.70 -0.11
CA THR A 15 21.93 -24.91 -0.02
C THR A 15 22.35 -23.46 -0.19
N THR A 16 22.03 -22.86 -1.33
CA THR A 16 22.14 -21.41 -1.54
C THR A 16 21.07 -20.71 -0.71
N THR A 17 21.36 -20.50 0.57
CA THR A 17 20.65 -19.51 1.38
C THR A 17 21.07 -18.15 0.84
N VAL A 18 20.17 -17.45 0.16
CA VAL A 18 20.33 -16.01 -0.10
C VAL A 18 20.18 -15.33 1.26
N GLY A 19 21.30 -15.22 1.99
CA GLY A 19 21.37 -14.40 3.17
C GLY A 19 21.20 -12.95 2.75
N ILE A 20 20.02 -12.39 3.01
CA ILE A 20 19.82 -10.95 2.99
C ILE A 20 20.74 -10.40 4.08
N VAL A 21 21.85 -9.81 3.64
CA VAL A 21 22.76 -9.07 4.51
C VAL A 21 22.00 -7.80 4.90
N ALA A 22 21.36 -7.82 6.07
CA ALA A 22 20.92 -6.60 6.74
C ALA A 22 22.20 -5.78 7.03
N MET A 23 22.43 -4.74 6.25
CA MET A 23 23.53 -3.82 6.48
C MET A 23 23.19 -2.96 7.69
N ASN A 24 23.67 -3.37 8.87
CA ASN A 24 23.76 -2.48 10.02
C ASN A 24 24.86 -1.44 9.74
N SER A 25 24.48 -0.25 9.30
CA SER A 25 25.36 0.92 9.30
C SER A 25 24.79 2.01 10.19
N HIS A 26 25.22 2.01 11.45
CA HIS A 26 25.30 3.20 12.27
C HIS A 26 26.35 4.14 11.65
N ALA A 27 25.92 5.26 11.08
CA ALA A 27 26.80 6.35 10.65
C ALA A 27 26.01 7.68 10.67
N LEU A 28 26.72 8.79 10.89
CA LEU A 28 26.24 10.14 10.61
C LEU A 28 25.54 10.15 9.23
N ARG A 29 24.27 10.57 9.15
CA ARG A 29 23.53 10.69 7.88
C ARG A 29 24.44 11.35 6.84
N SER A 30 24.58 10.69 5.70
CA SER A 30 25.33 11.14 4.54
C SER A 30 24.43 11.95 3.61
N GLU A 31 25.00 12.67 2.64
CA GLU A 31 24.19 13.37 1.62
C GLU A 31 23.31 12.41 0.81
N SER A 32 23.63 11.12 0.73
CA SER A 32 22.79 10.10 0.08
C SER A 32 21.59 9.65 0.91
N ASP A 33 21.51 10.03 2.19
CA ASP A 33 20.36 9.77 3.07
C ASP A 33 19.37 10.94 3.11
N ARG A 34 19.60 11.96 2.28
CA ARG A 34 18.63 13.05 2.05
C ARG A 34 17.41 12.51 1.35
N GLY A 35 16.25 13.10 1.66
CA GLY A 35 15.08 12.94 0.82
C GLY A 35 15.31 13.42 -0.62
N THR A 36 14.24 13.43 -1.40
CA THR A 36 14.18 14.11 -2.70
C THR A 36 14.63 15.58 -2.59
N ILE A 37 15.15 16.14 -3.68
CA ILE A 37 15.55 17.56 -3.79
C ILE A 37 14.40 18.46 -3.30
N GLY A 38 14.73 19.39 -2.39
CA GLY A 38 13.81 20.34 -1.75
C GLY A 38 13.94 20.37 -0.21
N PRO A 39 12.94 20.90 0.50
CA PRO A 39 12.94 20.94 1.97
C PRO A 39 12.82 19.54 2.61
N ASP A 40 13.58 19.25 3.68
CA ASP A 40 13.56 17.92 4.34
C ASP A 40 13.61 18.09 5.86
N VAL A 41 12.49 17.90 6.57
CA VAL A 41 12.38 18.13 8.02
C VAL A 41 12.48 16.84 8.83
N VAL A 42 13.63 16.67 9.49
CA VAL A 42 13.88 15.47 10.33
C VAL A 42 13.85 15.84 11.81
N ALA A 43 13.24 15.00 12.65
CA ALA A 43 13.35 15.07 14.11
C ALA A 43 14.78 14.68 14.59
N TRP A 44 15.75 15.55 14.31
CA TRP A 44 17.19 15.30 14.44
C TRP A 44 17.64 14.80 15.81
N THR A 45 17.16 15.42 16.89
CA THR A 45 17.36 14.90 18.24
C THR A 45 16.07 14.97 19.04
N ILE A 46 15.86 13.96 19.88
CA ILE A 46 14.74 13.95 20.82
C ILE A 46 15.24 13.66 22.23
N GLY A 47 14.71 14.39 23.19
CA GLY A 47 15.01 14.24 24.61
C GLY A 47 16.51 14.43 24.95
N GLY A 48 17.20 15.55 24.69
CA GLY A 48 18.63 15.61 25.00
C GLY A 48 19.47 16.88 24.89
N GLN A 49 19.23 17.92 25.70
CA GLN A 49 20.24 18.90 26.09
C GLN A 49 20.22 19.23 27.60
N ASN A 50 21.34 18.92 28.28
CA ASN A 50 21.74 19.50 29.57
C ASN A 50 20.71 19.48 30.73
N SER A 51 20.15 18.29 31.01
CA SER A 51 19.64 17.82 32.34
C SER A 51 18.14 17.87 32.68
N ALA A 52 17.23 18.22 31.76
CA ALA A 52 15.81 17.80 31.83
C ALA A 52 15.08 18.07 30.50
N ASP A 53 14.92 17.04 29.66
CA ASP A 53 14.32 17.17 28.32
C ASP A 53 13.09 16.28 28.10
N ILE A 54 12.60 15.69 29.20
CA ILE A 54 11.29 15.05 29.28
C ILE A 54 10.63 15.56 30.55
N ASP A 55 9.60 16.37 30.40
CA ASP A 55 8.86 16.96 31.52
C ASP A 55 7.66 16.11 31.87
N TYR A 56 7.35 16.00 33.17
CA TYR A 56 6.14 15.37 33.69
C TYR A 56 5.25 16.42 34.35
N TYR A 57 4.02 16.56 33.87
CA TYR A 57 3.06 17.59 34.28
C TYR A 57 2.07 17.15 35.35
N GLY A 58 2.15 15.89 35.77
CA GLY A 58 1.24 15.27 36.73
C GLY A 58 0.40 14.19 36.09
N SER A 59 -0.56 13.68 36.87
CA SER A 59 -1.48 12.64 36.43
C SER A 59 -2.94 13.01 36.71
N SER A 60 -3.84 12.35 35.99
CA SER A 60 -5.28 12.39 36.23
C SER A 60 -5.88 11.03 35.90
N SER A 61 -6.69 10.46 36.79
CA SER A 61 -7.38 9.19 36.57
C SER A 61 -6.48 8.02 36.09
N GLY A 62 -5.23 7.96 36.56
CA GLY A 62 -4.28 6.90 36.16
C GLY A 62 -3.48 7.20 34.88
N MET A 63 -3.74 8.31 34.19
CA MET A 63 -2.95 8.79 33.05
C MET A 63 -1.91 9.81 33.51
N GLY A 64 -0.66 9.66 33.08
CA GLY A 64 0.42 10.63 33.23
C GLY A 64 0.55 11.53 32.00
N GLY A 65 0.88 12.80 32.20
CA GLY A 65 1.10 13.78 31.13
C GLY A 65 2.57 14.14 31.00
N TYR A 66 3.12 13.96 29.80
CA TYR A 66 4.53 14.17 29.49
C TYR A 66 4.70 15.16 28.32
N ALA A 67 5.87 15.78 28.23
CA ALA A 67 6.29 16.48 27.03
C ALA A 67 7.78 16.22 26.79
N ILE A 68 8.17 16.06 25.53
CA ILE A 68 9.53 15.71 25.13
C ILE A 68 10.14 16.90 24.38
N ALA A 69 11.42 17.19 24.63
CA ALA A 69 12.16 18.18 23.85
C ALA A 69 12.52 17.61 22.47
N THR A 70 12.50 18.46 21.45
CA THR A 70 12.80 18.08 20.07
C THR A 70 13.70 19.13 19.43
N GLN A 71 14.70 18.68 18.69
CA GLN A 71 15.43 19.53 17.75
C GLN A 71 15.15 19.02 16.34
N SER A 72 14.59 19.86 15.49
CA SER A 72 14.44 19.58 14.06
C SER A 72 15.74 19.85 13.32
N CYS A 73 15.83 19.33 12.09
CA CYS A 73 16.84 19.73 11.12
C CYS A 73 16.18 19.88 9.75
N ASN A 74 16.54 20.93 9.03
CA ASN A 74 16.34 20.95 7.59
C ASN A 74 17.55 20.26 6.92
N TRP A 75 17.39 18.97 6.62
CA TRP A 75 18.41 18.13 6.01
C TRP A 75 18.47 18.27 4.48
N GLY A 76 17.56 19.04 3.90
CA GLY A 76 17.35 19.20 2.48
C GLY A 76 18.34 20.18 1.83
N ASP A 77 18.01 20.62 0.62
CA ASP A 77 18.77 21.60 -0.13
C ASP A 77 17.96 22.86 -0.50
N GLU A 78 16.72 22.96 -0.02
CA GLU A 78 15.91 24.18 -0.06
C GLU A 78 15.46 24.62 1.34
N VAL A 79 15.00 25.87 1.46
CA VAL A 79 14.54 26.45 2.72
C VAL A 79 13.14 25.90 3.05
N LEU A 80 12.92 25.45 4.29
CA LEU A 80 11.65 24.92 4.75
C LEU A 80 10.77 26.03 5.38
N ASP A 81 9.47 25.98 5.13
CA ASP A 81 8.47 26.88 5.68
C ASP A 81 8.31 26.70 7.21
N TRP A 82 8.20 27.82 7.93
CA TRP A 82 8.01 27.85 9.39
C TRP A 82 7.12 29.01 9.83
N TYR A 83 6.15 29.39 8.99
CA TYR A 83 5.32 30.59 9.17
C TYR A 83 4.34 30.42 10.34
N GLY A 84 4.76 30.83 11.54
CA GLY A 84 3.97 30.71 12.77
C GLY A 84 2.61 31.39 12.68
N GLY A 85 1.57 30.73 13.23
CA GLY A 85 0.20 31.25 13.18
C GLY A 85 -0.45 31.17 11.79
N THR A 86 0.02 30.24 10.95
CA THR A 86 -0.56 29.89 9.65
C THR A 86 -0.64 28.37 9.51
N ASN A 87 -1.13 27.87 8.38
CA ASN A 87 -1.08 26.46 8.02
C ASN A 87 0.25 26.02 7.37
N GLN A 88 1.23 26.93 7.24
CA GLN A 88 2.57 26.66 6.72
C GLN A 88 3.61 26.56 7.85
N SER A 89 3.18 26.11 9.03
CA SER A 89 4.05 25.87 10.17
C SER A 89 4.13 24.37 10.47
N PRO A 90 5.29 23.81 10.81
CA PRO A 90 5.36 22.40 11.13
C PRO A 90 4.52 22.02 12.36
N ILE A 91 3.87 20.88 12.30
CA ILE A 91 3.22 20.23 13.44
C ILE A 91 4.15 19.18 14.02
N ILE A 92 4.28 19.16 15.34
CA ILE A 92 5.18 18.23 16.05
C ILE A 92 4.33 17.31 16.92
N MET A 93 4.42 16.02 16.62
CA MET A 93 3.78 14.97 17.42
C MET A 93 4.78 14.20 18.27
N GLN A 94 4.25 13.58 19.32
CA GLN A 94 5.03 12.78 20.26
C GLN A 94 4.31 11.48 20.59
N ASN A 95 5.06 10.39 20.58
CA ASN A 95 4.59 9.05 20.92
C ASN A 95 5.51 8.40 21.95
N MET A 96 5.00 7.38 22.63
CA MET A 96 5.78 6.51 23.50
C MET A 96 5.43 5.05 23.25
N PHE A 97 6.46 4.20 23.26
CA PHE A 97 6.36 2.77 22.99
C PHE A 97 7.06 1.96 24.06
N ARG A 98 6.67 0.69 24.17
CA ARG A 98 7.27 -0.28 25.09
C ARG A 98 7.55 -1.59 24.39
N ILE A 99 8.74 -2.14 24.64
CA ILE A 99 9.00 -3.57 24.44
C ILE A 99 8.83 -4.29 25.77
N LYS A 100 7.94 -5.28 25.83
CA LYS A 100 7.76 -6.17 26.99
C LYS A 100 7.35 -7.56 26.51
N ASP A 101 7.99 -8.59 27.06
CA ASP A 101 7.71 -10.00 26.73
C ASP A 101 7.74 -10.28 25.21
N GLY A 102 8.64 -9.58 24.49
CA GLY A 102 8.81 -9.71 23.04
C GLY A 102 7.82 -8.95 22.18
N ARG A 103 6.87 -8.20 22.77
CA ARG A 103 5.87 -7.37 22.07
C ARG A 103 6.29 -5.91 22.02
N PHE A 104 6.13 -5.26 20.87
CA PHE A 104 6.34 -3.81 20.70
C PHE A 104 4.97 -3.11 20.63
N GLU A 105 4.65 -2.30 21.62
CA GLU A 105 3.32 -1.68 21.77
C GLU A 105 3.45 -0.15 21.89
N GLN A 106 2.59 0.61 21.21
CA GLN A 106 2.41 2.03 21.51
C GLN A 106 1.65 2.19 22.83
N ILE A 107 2.24 2.87 23.80
CA ILE A 107 1.66 3.08 25.13
C ILE A 107 1.27 4.54 25.39
N GLY A 108 1.70 5.44 24.51
CA GLY A 108 1.46 6.86 24.65
C GLY A 108 1.26 7.56 23.33
N LEU A 109 0.33 8.52 23.34
CA LEU A 109 0.00 9.37 22.21
C LEU A 109 -0.24 10.81 22.66
N GLN A 110 0.33 11.77 21.93
CA GLN A 110 -0.10 13.17 21.95
C GLN A 110 -1.11 13.38 20.80
N ALA A 111 -2.40 13.34 21.12
CA ALA A 111 -3.47 13.48 20.13
C ALA A 111 -3.65 14.94 19.68
N PHE A 112 -3.38 15.90 20.56
CA PHE A 112 -3.28 17.31 20.20
C PHE A 112 -1.82 17.72 20.13
N MET A 113 -1.33 17.90 18.91
CA MET A 113 0.06 18.19 18.61
C MET A 113 0.43 19.65 18.83
N LYS A 114 1.74 19.88 18.90
CA LYS A 114 2.33 21.21 18.92
C LYS A 114 2.22 21.84 17.53
N HIS A 115 1.66 23.07 17.46
CA HIS A 115 1.81 23.96 16.31
C HIS A 115 3.06 24.82 16.50
N SER A 116 4.03 24.68 15.60
CA SER A 116 5.28 25.46 15.67
C SER A 116 5.00 26.94 15.45
N PHE A 117 5.91 27.80 15.88
CA PHE A 117 5.70 29.26 15.82
C PHE A 117 6.90 30.07 15.35
N CYS A 118 8.11 29.51 15.39
CA CYS A 118 9.32 30.22 15.01
C CYS A 118 10.48 29.24 14.84
N ALA A 119 11.17 29.25 13.71
CA ALA A 119 12.45 28.58 13.58
C ALA A 119 13.58 29.45 14.16
N LEU A 120 14.37 28.90 15.09
CA LEU A 120 15.64 29.52 15.51
C LEU A 120 16.65 29.58 14.35
N SER A 121 16.58 28.61 13.43
CA SER A 121 17.50 28.43 12.30
C SER A 121 18.96 28.53 12.73
N GLU A 122 19.34 27.67 13.68
CA GLU A 122 20.63 27.68 14.37
C GLU A 122 21.57 26.55 13.91
N PRO A 123 22.89 26.64 14.18
CA PRO A 123 23.81 25.51 13.98
C PRO A 123 23.45 24.34 14.90
N GLY A 124 23.29 23.13 14.36
CA GLY A 124 22.97 21.95 15.16
C GLY A 124 23.03 20.62 14.41
N CYS A 125 22.62 20.61 13.13
CA CYS A 125 22.60 19.38 12.34
C CYS A 125 23.48 19.40 11.08
N GLY A 126 23.74 20.56 10.46
CA GLY A 126 24.57 20.66 9.26
C GLY A 126 25.33 21.99 9.14
N SER A 127 25.73 22.33 7.91
CA SER A 127 26.32 23.65 7.60
C SER A 127 25.22 24.71 7.47
N CYS A 128 24.74 25.18 8.62
CA CYS A 128 23.57 26.05 8.70
C CYS A 128 23.69 27.35 7.87
N GLN A 129 22.77 27.49 6.92
CA GLN A 129 22.48 28.72 6.18
C GLN A 129 21.31 29.45 6.84
N SER A 130 21.60 30.14 7.95
CA SER A 130 20.59 30.71 8.84
C SER A 130 19.64 31.68 8.15
N THR A 131 18.34 31.54 8.43
CA THR A 131 17.23 32.37 7.97
C THR A 131 16.58 33.12 9.13
N ASN A 132 15.39 33.71 8.91
CA ASN A 132 14.61 34.35 9.97
C ASN A 132 13.64 33.35 10.62
N CYS A 133 12.85 33.83 11.58
CA CYS A 133 11.86 33.06 12.34
C CYS A 133 10.81 32.32 11.49
N ASP A 134 10.57 32.79 10.27
CA ASP A 134 9.48 32.29 9.41
C ASP A 134 9.89 31.07 8.57
N THR A 135 11.16 30.68 8.61
CA THR A 135 11.71 29.60 7.76
C THR A 135 12.86 28.88 8.46
N LEU A 136 13.05 27.58 8.21
CA LEU A 136 14.24 26.86 8.65
C LEU A 136 15.25 26.74 7.50
N GLY A 137 16.39 27.42 7.67
CA GLY A 137 17.46 27.45 6.68
C GLY A 137 18.11 26.09 6.42
N ILE A 138 18.72 25.95 5.25
CA ILE A 138 19.37 24.72 4.81
C ILE A 138 20.47 24.31 5.80
N GLY A 139 20.42 23.06 6.28
CA GLY A 139 21.38 22.52 7.25
C GLY A 139 21.30 23.16 8.63
N CYS A 140 20.24 23.93 8.91
CA CYS A 140 19.98 24.50 10.22
C CYS A 140 19.05 23.63 11.05
N ALA A 141 19.14 23.81 12.36
CA ALA A 141 18.28 23.19 13.35
C ALA A 141 17.31 24.21 13.97
N ASP A 142 16.22 23.71 14.55
CA ASP A 142 15.35 24.46 15.45
C ASP A 142 15.08 23.65 16.73
N THR A 143 15.22 24.26 17.90
CA THR A 143 15.15 23.57 19.19
C THR A 143 13.92 23.99 19.99
N TYR A 144 13.02 23.04 20.24
CA TYR A 144 11.92 23.17 21.19
C TYR A 144 12.19 22.35 22.45
N TRP A 145 12.35 23.05 23.57
CA TRP A 145 12.36 22.41 24.89
C TRP A 145 11.03 21.71 25.19
N ALA A 146 11.05 20.72 26.10
CA ALA A 146 9.87 19.94 26.48
C ALA A 146 8.65 20.83 26.80
N GLY A 147 8.86 21.89 27.59
CA GLY A 147 7.78 22.82 27.92
C GLY A 147 7.21 23.65 26.77
N LEU A 148 7.91 23.76 25.64
CA LEU A 148 7.38 24.38 24.42
C LEU A 148 6.52 23.40 23.61
N ASN A 149 6.72 22.09 23.78
CA ASN A 149 5.95 21.03 23.14
C ASN A 149 4.74 20.56 23.97
N ALA A 150 4.62 20.99 25.22
CA ALA A 150 3.48 20.73 26.09
C ALA A 150 2.23 21.53 25.67
N ASN A 151 1.06 21.07 26.11
CA ASN A 151 -0.26 21.71 25.90
C ASN A 151 -0.57 21.97 24.42
N GLY A 152 -0.36 20.98 23.56
CA GLY A 152 -0.68 21.05 22.14
C GLY A 152 -2.12 21.47 21.87
N GLU A 153 -2.29 22.11 20.72
CA GLU A 153 -3.54 22.74 20.28
C GLU A 153 -4.03 22.24 18.92
N CYS A 154 -3.17 21.60 18.12
CA CYS A 154 -3.51 21.07 16.81
C CYS A 154 -4.14 19.68 16.96
N PRO A 155 -5.44 19.49 16.70
CA PRO A 155 -6.05 18.17 16.74
C PRO A 155 -5.52 17.30 15.60
N ARG A 156 -5.37 16.00 15.85
CA ARG A 156 -4.91 15.04 14.84
C ARG A 156 -5.89 14.91 13.68
N SER A 157 -7.18 15.11 13.94
CA SER A 157 -8.25 15.04 12.94
C SER A 157 -8.19 16.10 11.85
N ASP A 158 -7.54 17.23 12.12
CA ASP A 158 -7.37 18.32 11.14
C ASP A 158 -6.25 18.07 10.14
N VAL A 159 -5.32 17.16 10.46
CA VAL A 159 -4.07 17.02 9.70
C VAL A 159 -4.18 15.89 8.69
N ASN A 160 -3.85 16.22 7.45
CA ASN A 160 -3.50 15.23 6.44
C ASN A 160 -2.03 14.83 6.61
N GLY A 161 -1.79 13.64 7.19
CA GLY A 161 -0.43 13.15 7.44
C GLY A 161 0.41 12.96 6.18
N PHE A 162 -0.22 12.73 5.01
CA PHE A 162 0.48 12.47 3.76
C PHE A 162 0.84 13.75 3.01
N THR A 163 -0.07 14.72 2.94
CA THR A 163 0.17 15.99 2.22
C THR A 163 0.70 17.10 3.12
N GLY A 164 0.66 16.90 4.44
CA GLY A 164 0.99 17.89 5.45
C GLY A 164 -0.01 19.03 5.60
N TYR A 165 -1.10 19.02 4.82
CA TYR A 165 -2.11 20.07 4.89
C TYR A 165 -2.94 19.97 6.17
N TYR A 166 -3.23 21.13 6.76
CA TYR A 166 -4.24 21.29 7.82
C TYR A 166 -4.89 22.68 7.74
N PRO A 167 -6.14 22.85 8.22
CA PRO A 167 -6.76 24.16 8.35
C PRO A 167 -6.15 24.96 9.51
N TYR A 168 -6.01 26.28 9.32
CA TYR A 168 -5.70 27.21 10.41
C TYR A 168 -6.62 28.44 10.35
N PRO A 169 -7.30 28.83 11.45
CA PRO A 169 -7.30 28.19 12.78
C PRO A 169 -7.88 26.75 12.79
N PHE A 170 -7.48 25.97 13.80
CA PHE A 170 -7.92 24.58 13.98
C PHE A 170 -9.43 24.47 14.26
N SER A 171 -10.01 23.33 13.89
CA SER A 171 -11.46 23.06 14.00
C SER A 171 -11.92 22.90 15.45
N ILE A 172 -11.07 22.36 16.32
CA ILE A 172 -11.32 22.14 17.74
C ILE A 172 -10.07 22.48 18.58
N GLY A 173 -10.29 22.74 19.88
CA GLY A 173 -9.21 22.98 20.84
C GLY A 173 -9.11 21.86 21.87
N SER A 174 -7.92 21.67 22.44
CA SER A 174 -7.68 20.64 23.45
C SER A 174 -8.51 20.87 24.72
N SER A 175 -8.95 19.79 25.34
CA SER A 175 -9.83 19.79 26.52
C SER A 175 -9.42 18.75 27.56
N GLY A 176 -10.06 18.78 28.73
CA GLY A 176 -9.75 17.88 29.85
C GLY A 176 -8.81 18.45 30.92
N PRO A 177 -8.31 17.61 31.85
CA PRO A 177 -7.55 18.05 33.02
C PRO A 177 -6.23 18.71 32.64
N SER A 178 -5.91 19.86 33.27
CA SER A 178 -4.73 20.66 32.91
C SER A 178 -3.38 19.98 33.12
N SER A 179 -3.30 18.90 33.91
CA SER A 179 -2.06 18.13 34.09
C SER A 179 -1.71 17.24 32.88
N ILE A 180 -2.68 16.94 32.02
CA ILE A 180 -2.51 15.98 30.90
C ILE A 180 -3.05 16.51 29.55
N ARG A 181 -3.86 17.58 29.56
CA ARG A 181 -4.47 18.16 28.36
C ARG A 181 -3.42 18.62 27.35
N GLY A 182 -3.51 18.12 26.12
CA GLY A 182 -2.61 18.46 25.02
C GLY A 182 -1.17 17.95 25.21
N ASN A 183 -0.92 17.13 26.23
CA ASN A 183 0.38 16.51 26.47
C ASN A 183 0.40 15.09 25.88
N LEU A 184 1.58 14.50 25.78
CA LEU A 184 1.73 13.05 25.57
C LEU A 184 1.14 12.33 26.79
N GLN A 185 0.04 11.60 26.58
CA GLN A 185 -0.62 10.87 27.67
C GLN A 185 -0.22 9.40 27.65
N VAL A 186 0.14 8.86 28.81
CA VAL A 186 0.56 7.47 29.00
C VAL A 186 -0.13 6.90 30.23
N LEU A 187 -0.61 5.66 30.19
CA LEU A 187 -1.11 4.98 31.39
C LEU A 187 0.03 4.82 32.39
N ASN A 188 -0.18 5.22 33.64
CA ASN A 188 0.83 5.12 34.70
C ASN A 188 1.30 3.68 34.90
N ASP A 189 0.38 2.72 34.82
CA ASP A 189 0.66 1.29 34.98
C ASP A 189 1.56 0.76 33.85
N ASP A 190 1.58 1.40 32.68
CA ASP A 190 2.42 0.96 31.56
C ASP A 190 3.89 1.36 31.70
N VAL A 191 4.18 2.40 32.49
CA VAL A 191 5.52 2.94 32.73
C VAL A 191 6.00 2.77 34.17
N ASP A 192 5.17 2.24 35.07
CA ASP A 192 5.58 1.92 36.43
C ASP A 192 6.68 0.82 36.41
N PRO A 193 7.92 1.12 36.83
CA PRO A 193 9.00 0.14 36.85
C PRO A 193 8.69 -1.08 37.72
N ALA A 194 7.81 -0.95 38.72
CA ALA A 194 7.42 -2.06 39.59
C ALA A 194 6.52 -3.08 38.88
N MET A 195 5.77 -2.67 37.84
CA MET A 195 4.83 -3.53 37.09
C MET A 195 5.42 -4.05 35.78
N ASN A 196 6.51 -3.43 35.31
CA ASN A 196 7.08 -3.67 33.99
C ASN A 196 8.57 -4.03 34.07
N ALA A 197 8.90 -4.98 34.94
CA ALA A 197 10.25 -5.51 35.05
C ALA A 197 10.71 -6.10 33.69
N GLY A 198 11.89 -5.69 33.22
CA GLY A 198 12.45 -6.13 31.95
C GLY A 198 11.93 -5.39 30.70
N ALA A 199 11.00 -4.43 30.86
CA ALA A 199 10.54 -3.62 29.75
C ALA A 199 11.59 -2.60 29.30
N ARG A 200 11.58 -2.28 28.00
CA ARG A 200 12.35 -1.18 27.38
C ARG A 200 11.37 -0.15 26.83
N TYR A 201 11.72 1.13 26.90
CA TYR A 201 10.82 2.23 26.54
C TYR A 201 11.44 3.11 25.48
N PHE A 202 10.62 3.57 24.55
CA PHE A 202 11.05 4.40 23.44
C PHE A 202 10.14 5.59 23.32
N ILE A 203 10.72 6.75 23.05
CA ILE A 203 9.99 7.94 22.65
C ILE A 203 10.18 8.17 21.16
N GLU A 204 9.21 8.78 20.52
CA GLU A 204 9.27 9.19 19.12
C GLU A 204 8.75 10.61 19.01
N ALA A 205 9.36 11.38 18.11
CA ALA A 205 8.77 12.61 17.61
C ALA A 205 8.75 12.59 16.08
N GLN A 206 7.72 13.19 15.50
CA GLN A 206 7.56 13.32 14.05
C GLN A 206 7.14 14.74 13.72
N TYR A 207 7.72 15.29 12.66
CA TYR A 207 7.35 16.58 12.09
C TYR A 207 6.45 16.37 10.87
N ILE A 208 5.43 17.19 10.73
CA ILE A 208 4.59 17.29 9.53
C ILE A 208 4.70 18.75 9.05
N ALA A 209 5.21 18.94 7.84
CA ALA A 209 5.41 20.22 7.18
C ALA A 209 5.04 20.10 5.69
N ALA A 210 4.04 20.87 5.25
CA ALA A 210 3.39 20.66 3.96
C ALA A 210 4.34 20.72 2.75
N ASP A 211 5.33 21.60 2.78
CA ASP A 211 6.34 21.75 1.72
C ASP A 211 7.31 20.57 1.64
N ASP A 212 7.62 19.93 2.77
CA ASP A 212 8.38 18.67 2.84
C ASP A 212 7.56 17.47 2.33
N GLN A 213 6.30 17.37 2.74
CA GLN A 213 5.43 16.27 2.31
C GLN A 213 5.10 16.33 0.81
N GLN A 214 4.85 17.53 0.26
CA GLN A 214 4.49 17.72 -1.15
C GLN A 214 5.56 17.28 -2.14
N ILE A 215 6.82 17.22 -1.71
CA ILE A 215 7.93 16.73 -2.54
C ILE A 215 8.32 15.28 -2.22
N GLY A 216 7.59 14.62 -1.32
CA GLY A 216 7.78 13.21 -0.99
C GLY A 216 8.86 12.93 0.06
N ASN A 217 9.19 13.89 0.93
CA ASN A 217 10.18 13.69 2.00
C ASN A 217 9.58 13.21 3.32
N GLY A 218 8.25 13.14 3.44
CA GLY A 218 7.54 12.87 4.69
C GLY A 218 7.81 11.51 5.36
N ASP A 219 8.50 10.58 4.72
CA ASP A 219 8.76 9.23 5.25
C ASP A 219 9.94 9.17 6.23
N ASN A 220 10.75 10.22 6.30
CA ASN A 220 11.92 10.28 7.18
C ASN A 220 11.74 11.27 8.34
N ASN A 221 10.51 11.73 8.60
CA ASN A 221 10.27 12.81 9.57
C ASN A 221 10.17 12.33 11.02
N ALA A 222 9.90 11.04 11.23
CA ALA A 222 9.82 10.41 12.55
C ALA A 222 11.21 10.00 13.04
N SER A 223 11.50 10.16 14.32
CA SER A 223 12.76 9.70 14.93
C SER A 223 12.48 9.13 16.30
N TRP A 224 13.27 8.15 16.72
CA TRP A 224 13.09 7.49 18.02
C TRP A 224 14.34 7.51 18.90
N ARG A 225 14.12 7.34 20.21
CA ARG A 225 15.17 7.24 21.22
C ARG A 225 14.73 6.37 22.38
N GLU A 226 15.65 5.56 22.89
CA GLU A 226 15.39 4.76 24.10
C GLU A 226 15.47 5.61 25.37
N ILE A 227 14.54 5.37 26.28
CA ILE A 227 14.44 6.01 27.59
C ILE A 227 14.23 4.96 28.68
N GLY A 228 14.38 5.39 29.93
CA GLY A 228 14.05 4.60 31.10
C GLY A 228 13.18 5.38 32.08
N PHE A 229 12.63 4.67 33.07
CA PHE A 229 11.83 5.25 34.15
C PHE A 229 12.43 4.87 35.50
N ASN A 230 12.79 5.87 36.31
CA ASN A 230 13.12 5.66 37.73
C ASN A 230 11.85 5.59 38.59
N SER A 231 10.81 6.32 38.14
CA SER A 231 9.43 6.26 38.61
C SER A 231 8.55 6.83 37.49
N ILE A 232 7.22 6.69 37.61
CA ILE A 232 6.25 7.29 36.68
C ILE A 232 6.58 8.77 36.40
N SER A 233 6.97 9.54 37.43
CA SER A 233 7.24 10.98 37.33
C SER A 233 8.71 11.32 37.01
N SER A 234 9.56 10.34 36.75
CA SER A 234 11.00 10.55 36.51
C SER A 234 11.47 9.67 35.35
N PRO A 235 11.00 9.98 34.12
CA PRO A 235 11.64 9.47 32.92
C PRO A 235 13.07 10.01 32.81
N TYR A 236 13.95 9.25 32.19
CA TYR A 236 15.30 9.67 31.89
C TYR A 236 15.74 9.09 30.55
N VAL A 237 16.66 9.79 29.93
CA VAL A 237 17.21 9.41 28.65
C VAL A 237 18.30 8.38 28.87
N MET A 238 18.27 7.28 28.12
CA MET A 238 19.35 6.29 28.18
C MET A 238 20.55 6.87 27.42
N ASP A 239 21.69 6.98 28.12
CA ASP A 239 22.94 7.44 27.53
C ASP A 239 23.88 6.22 27.37
N ASN A 240 23.87 5.54 26.21
CA ASN A 240 25.06 4.81 25.80
C ASN A 240 25.94 5.79 25.01
N ASN A 241 26.98 6.34 25.67
CA ASN A 241 28.00 7.24 25.09
C ASN A 241 27.64 8.72 24.82
N GLY A 242 26.61 9.28 25.47
CA GLY A 242 26.44 10.73 25.63
C GLY A 242 25.76 11.46 24.48
N ALA A 243 24.71 12.20 24.80
CA ALA A 243 24.07 13.28 24.04
C ALA A 243 23.72 13.05 22.54
N THR A 244 23.79 11.81 22.00
CA THR A 244 23.70 11.60 20.53
C THR A 244 22.91 10.37 20.07
N GLU A 245 22.31 9.57 20.95
CA GLU A 245 21.68 8.29 20.53
C GLU A 245 20.21 8.44 20.07
N THR A 246 19.87 9.50 19.31
CA THR A 246 18.60 9.56 18.56
C THR A 246 18.78 8.83 17.24
N HIS A 247 17.86 7.93 16.91
CA HIS A 247 17.76 7.31 15.60
C HIS A 247 16.96 8.23 14.68
N ALA A 248 17.71 9.14 14.01
CA ALA A 248 17.14 10.21 13.21
C ALA A 248 16.55 9.71 11.88
N GLY A 249 15.31 10.10 11.65
CA GLY A 249 14.46 9.76 10.51
C GLY A 249 14.11 8.28 10.39
N GLU A 250 13.98 7.61 11.52
CA GLU A 250 13.46 6.27 11.67
C GLU A 250 12.24 6.28 12.61
N PRO A 251 11.08 5.72 12.25
CA PRO A 251 9.99 5.48 13.19
C PRO A 251 10.35 4.41 14.22
N ALA A 252 9.78 4.51 15.42
CA ALA A 252 10.14 3.70 16.58
C ALA A 252 9.94 2.19 16.39
N ILE A 253 9.04 1.77 15.50
CA ILE A 253 8.86 0.35 15.17
C ILE A 253 10.16 -0.32 14.69
N ARG A 254 11.07 0.43 14.05
CA ARG A 254 12.37 -0.08 13.61
C ARG A 254 13.26 -0.49 14.79
N ALA A 255 13.04 0.08 15.98
CA ALA A 255 13.72 -0.35 17.20
C ALA A 255 13.42 -1.81 17.55
N TRP A 256 12.23 -2.32 17.22
CA TRP A 256 11.86 -3.70 17.53
C TRP A 256 12.78 -4.70 16.83
N ALA A 257 12.97 -4.53 15.51
CA ALA A 257 13.82 -5.38 14.70
C ALA A 257 15.32 -5.16 14.95
N SER A 258 15.73 -3.94 15.33
CA SER A 258 17.13 -3.68 15.69
C SER A 258 17.52 -4.36 17.01
N ILE A 259 16.57 -4.52 17.93
CA ILE A 259 16.75 -5.17 19.22
C ILE A 259 16.59 -6.68 19.13
N ASP A 260 15.64 -7.14 18.33
CA ASP A 260 15.32 -8.55 18.15
C ASP A 260 15.35 -8.94 16.67
N PRO A 261 16.43 -9.61 16.20
CA PRO A 261 16.58 -9.96 14.79
C PRO A 261 15.61 -11.06 14.32
N THR A 262 14.78 -11.61 15.21
CA THR A 262 13.70 -12.56 14.83
C THR A 262 12.42 -11.85 14.37
N VAL A 263 12.33 -10.53 14.58
CA VAL A 263 11.23 -9.72 14.06
C VAL A 263 11.41 -9.52 12.56
N HIS A 264 10.38 -9.87 11.80
CA HIS A 264 10.31 -9.54 10.38
C HIS A 264 9.60 -8.19 10.22
N LEU A 265 10.28 -7.23 9.59
CA LEU A 265 9.76 -5.88 9.35
C LEU A 265 9.67 -5.64 7.84
N THR A 266 8.47 -5.33 7.36
CA THR A 266 8.22 -4.91 5.98
C THR A 266 7.64 -3.50 5.98
N GLU A 267 7.92 -2.74 4.92
CA GLU A 267 7.36 -1.41 4.70
C GLU A 267 6.85 -1.28 3.27
N MET A 268 5.77 -0.54 3.09
CA MET A 268 5.14 -0.31 1.79
C MET A 268 4.30 0.97 1.85
N HIS A 269 4.29 1.74 0.76
CA HIS A 269 3.32 2.81 0.61
C HIS A 269 1.94 2.23 0.35
N ALA A 270 0.95 2.71 1.09
CA ALA A 270 -0.44 2.51 0.69
C ALA A 270 -0.62 3.14 -0.71
N PRO A 271 -1.45 2.55 -1.60
CA PRO A 271 -1.62 3.07 -2.95
C PRO A 271 -2.04 4.54 -2.95
N GLU A 272 -1.23 5.36 -3.63
CA GLU A 272 -1.38 6.83 -3.73
C GLU A 272 -1.34 7.57 -2.38
N ASP A 273 -0.73 6.98 -1.34
CA ASP A 273 -0.71 7.52 0.01
C ASP A 273 0.60 7.14 0.76
N GLY A 274 0.61 7.39 2.06
CA GLY A 274 1.79 7.28 2.90
C GLY A 274 2.25 5.86 3.25
N LEU A 275 3.39 5.82 3.94
CA LEU A 275 4.11 4.64 4.38
C LEU A 275 3.41 3.92 5.54
N ILE A 276 3.27 2.60 5.38
CA ILE A 276 2.85 1.65 6.41
C ILE A 276 4.01 0.70 6.69
N LEU A 277 4.21 0.36 7.96
CA LEU A 277 5.20 -0.62 8.40
C LEU A 277 4.51 -1.75 9.16
N VAL A 278 4.81 -2.99 8.80
CA VAL A 278 4.31 -4.21 9.45
C VAL A 278 5.49 -4.94 10.07
N GLY A 279 5.52 -4.98 11.40
CA GLY A 279 6.40 -5.84 12.18
C GLY A 279 5.66 -7.10 12.62
N VAL A 280 6.27 -8.27 12.48
CA VAL A 280 5.75 -9.52 13.02
C VAL A 280 6.83 -10.30 13.75
N LYS A 281 6.45 -10.89 14.88
CA LYS A 281 7.25 -11.87 15.60
C LYS A 281 6.42 -13.12 15.88
N VAL A 282 7.03 -14.28 15.66
CA VAL A 282 6.40 -15.59 15.86
C VAL A 282 7.14 -16.34 16.95
N PHE A 283 6.41 -16.85 17.93
CA PHE A 283 6.94 -17.65 19.03
C PHE A 283 6.51 -19.10 18.86
N ASP A 284 7.48 -20.01 18.80
CA ASP A 284 7.22 -21.46 18.88
C ASP A 284 6.96 -21.83 20.34
N ASN A 285 5.75 -22.30 20.63
CA ASN A 285 5.33 -22.69 21.98
C ASN A 285 5.89 -24.07 22.39
N GLY A 286 6.50 -24.80 21.46
CA GLY A 286 7.08 -26.12 21.69
C GLY A 286 6.06 -27.25 21.85
N ASP A 287 4.78 -26.97 21.57
CA ASP A 287 3.65 -27.89 21.68
C ASP A 287 2.89 -28.09 20.36
N GLY A 288 3.48 -27.66 19.24
CA GLY A 288 2.84 -27.68 17.92
C GLY A 288 1.92 -26.48 17.67
N THR A 289 2.01 -25.43 18.49
CA THR A 289 1.36 -24.15 18.24
C THR A 289 2.37 -23.01 18.19
N TRP A 290 1.97 -21.92 17.53
CA TRP A 290 2.77 -20.71 17.36
C TRP A 290 1.95 -19.49 17.73
N ASP A 291 2.52 -18.61 18.55
CA ASP A 291 1.94 -17.30 18.83
C ASP A 291 2.46 -16.29 17.81
N TYR A 292 1.54 -15.63 17.10
CA TYR A 292 1.85 -14.55 16.17
C TYR A 292 1.54 -13.22 16.84
N GLU A 293 2.52 -12.31 16.85
CA GLU A 293 2.36 -10.93 17.31
C GLU A 293 2.71 -9.97 16.18
N TYR A 294 1.71 -9.24 15.70
CA TYR A 294 1.87 -8.18 14.71
C TYR A 294 1.83 -6.82 15.39
N ALA A 295 2.63 -5.89 14.88
CA ALA A 295 2.56 -4.46 15.14
C ALA A 295 2.50 -3.75 13.78
N ILE A 296 1.42 -3.03 13.51
CA ILE A 296 1.26 -2.28 12.26
C ILE A 296 1.29 -0.79 12.59
N HIS A 297 2.28 -0.09 12.04
CA HIS A 297 2.45 1.34 12.21
C HIS A 297 2.04 2.07 10.93
N ASN A 298 1.12 2.99 11.05
CA ASN A 298 0.83 3.96 10.00
C ASN A 298 1.68 5.20 10.26
N LEU A 299 2.71 5.44 9.43
CA LEU A 299 3.58 6.60 9.62
C LEU A 299 2.89 7.89 9.19
N ASN A 300 2.37 7.93 7.96
CA ASN A 300 1.83 9.13 7.34
C ASN A 300 0.68 8.86 6.33
N CYS A 301 0.17 7.61 6.22
CA CYS A 301 -0.97 7.30 5.36
C CYS A 301 -2.27 7.96 5.87
N HIS A 302 -2.78 8.93 5.11
CA HIS A 302 -3.96 9.69 5.49
C HIS A 302 -5.25 8.86 5.39
N ARG A 303 -5.32 8.00 4.38
CA ARG A 303 -6.46 7.11 4.16
C ARG A 303 -6.67 6.12 5.31
N SER A 304 -5.65 5.87 6.13
CA SER A 304 -5.70 5.04 7.34
C SER A 304 -6.09 3.59 7.04
N ILE A 305 -5.83 2.67 7.98
CA ILE A 305 -6.26 1.26 7.83
C ILE A 305 -7.52 1.04 8.67
N GLY A 306 -8.58 0.50 8.06
CA GLY A 306 -9.88 0.24 8.70
C GLY A 306 -10.11 -1.23 9.05
N ASP A 307 -9.39 -2.13 8.38
CA ASP A 307 -9.41 -3.56 8.65
C ASP A 307 -8.08 -4.22 8.29
N VAL A 308 -7.82 -5.36 8.93
CA VAL A 308 -6.64 -6.19 8.70
C VAL A 308 -7.11 -7.63 8.59
N GLU A 309 -6.75 -8.31 7.50
CA GLU A 309 -7.02 -9.73 7.31
C GLU A 309 -5.71 -10.51 7.10
N ILE A 310 -5.55 -11.57 7.90
CA ILE A 310 -4.38 -12.43 7.90
C ILE A 310 -4.81 -13.82 7.46
N PRO A 311 -4.35 -14.32 6.30
CA PRO A 311 -4.59 -15.69 5.87
C PRO A 311 -3.99 -16.69 6.86
N THR A 312 -4.71 -17.77 7.13
CA THR A 312 -4.28 -18.82 8.07
C THR A 312 -4.28 -20.22 7.46
N GLY A 313 -4.72 -20.35 6.20
CA GLY A 313 -4.96 -21.65 5.57
C GLY A 313 -5.91 -22.51 6.40
N SER A 314 -5.58 -23.79 6.56
CA SER A 314 -6.32 -24.74 7.38
C SER A 314 -6.06 -24.61 8.89
N ALA A 315 -5.16 -23.71 9.33
CA ALA A 315 -4.75 -23.64 10.73
C ALA A 315 -5.91 -23.31 11.68
N THR A 316 -5.93 -23.97 12.83
CA THR A 316 -6.86 -23.65 13.92
C THR A 316 -6.37 -22.42 14.69
N ILE A 317 -7.24 -21.42 14.86
CA ILE A 317 -6.93 -20.14 15.51
C ILE A 317 -7.54 -20.05 16.90
N SER A 318 -6.74 -19.56 17.87
CA SER A 318 -7.16 -19.32 19.25
C SER A 318 -6.45 -18.10 19.86
N ASN A 319 -6.79 -17.72 21.10
CA ASN A 319 -6.18 -16.61 21.83
C ASN A 319 -6.11 -15.28 21.07
N VAL A 320 -7.14 -14.99 20.26
CA VAL A 320 -7.21 -13.78 19.45
C VAL A 320 -7.25 -12.56 20.37
N GLY A 321 -6.38 -11.59 20.10
CA GLY A 321 -6.25 -10.36 20.87
C GLY A 321 -5.99 -9.17 19.97
N PHE A 322 -6.31 -8.00 20.51
CA PHE A 322 -6.14 -6.70 19.87
C PHE A 322 -5.67 -5.70 20.91
N LYS A 323 -4.88 -4.72 20.48
CA LYS A 323 -4.53 -3.55 21.29
C LYS A 323 -4.28 -2.36 20.37
N ASP A 324 -4.94 -1.25 20.64
CA ASP A 324 -4.71 0.04 20.01
C ASP A 324 -4.16 1.07 21.01
N ILE A 325 -4.35 2.35 20.69
CA ILE A 325 -4.02 3.50 21.53
C ILE A 325 -5.18 4.49 21.51
N ASP A 326 -5.57 4.96 22.70
CA ASP A 326 -6.65 5.92 22.87
C ASP A 326 -6.24 7.33 22.45
N TYR A 327 -7.08 7.96 21.64
CA TYR A 327 -7.04 9.40 21.38
C TYR A 327 -7.53 10.17 22.61
N ASN A 328 -6.90 11.30 22.90
CA ASN A 328 -7.09 12.00 24.16
C ASN A 328 -7.32 13.50 23.96
N SER A 329 -7.48 14.20 25.08
CA SER A 329 -7.63 15.66 25.12
C SER A 329 -8.83 16.20 24.32
N GLY A 330 -9.85 15.37 24.09
CA GLY A 330 -11.08 15.75 23.36
C GLY A 330 -10.99 15.60 21.85
N GLU A 331 -10.08 14.75 21.36
CA GLU A 331 -9.98 14.41 19.95
C GLU A 331 -11.27 13.74 19.45
N LEU A 332 -11.57 13.87 18.15
CA LEU A 332 -12.84 13.41 17.58
C LEU A 332 -12.88 11.90 17.36
N TYR A 333 -11.72 11.26 17.22
CA TYR A 333 -11.61 9.84 16.93
C TYR A 333 -12.18 8.97 18.04
N ASP A 334 -12.95 7.96 17.62
CA ASP A 334 -13.54 6.96 18.50
C ASP A 334 -12.46 6.02 19.04
N ASN A 335 -12.51 5.77 20.36
CA ASN A 335 -11.61 4.87 21.08
C ASN A 335 -12.22 3.48 21.28
N THR A 336 -13.30 3.14 20.57
CA THR A 336 -13.88 1.80 20.64
C THR A 336 -12.96 0.80 19.95
N ASP A 337 -12.47 -0.20 20.69
CA ASP A 337 -11.62 -1.28 20.19
C ASP A 337 -12.21 -1.98 18.94
N TRP A 338 -11.32 -2.45 18.07
CA TRP A 338 -11.69 -3.23 16.90
C TRP A 338 -12.24 -4.60 17.28
N THR A 339 -13.17 -5.10 16.46
CA THR A 339 -13.73 -6.44 16.63
C THR A 339 -12.94 -7.45 15.82
N SER A 340 -12.55 -8.56 16.45
CA SER A 340 -11.86 -9.67 15.78
C SER A 340 -12.81 -10.77 15.34
N SER A 341 -12.57 -11.38 14.17
CA SER A 341 -13.32 -12.53 13.64
C SER A 341 -12.37 -13.64 13.18
N VAL A 342 -12.71 -14.89 13.50
CA VAL A 342 -12.03 -16.09 12.97
C VAL A 342 -12.91 -16.69 11.89
N ASN A 343 -12.45 -16.63 10.66
CA ASN A 343 -13.13 -17.14 9.47
C ASN A 343 -12.48 -18.45 9.00
N THR A 344 -13.11 -19.14 8.05
CA THR A 344 -12.45 -20.24 7.36
C THR A 344 -11.33 -19.67 6.49
N GLY A 345 -10.07 -20.02 6.79
CA GLY A 345 -8.93 -19.58 5.99
C GLY A 345 -8.28 -18.26 6.42
N SER A 346 -8.86 -17.51 7.35
CA SER A 346 -8.29 -16.24 7.81
C SER A 346 -8.74 -15.83 9.22
N VAL A 347 -7.96 -14.94 9.83
CA VAL A 347 -8.34 -14.17 11.03
C VAL A 347 -8.30 -12.68 10.67
N SER A 348 -9.30 -11.92 11.11
CA SER A 348 -9.44 -10.50 10.77
C SER A 348 -9.79 -9.64 11.98
N TRP A 349 -9.47 -8.35 11.87
CA TRP A 349 -9.91 -7.31 12.79
C TRP A 349 -10.49 -6.15 12.00
N GLN A 350 -11.62 -5.62 12.47
CA GLN A 350 -12.30 -4.51 11.83
C GLN A 350 -12.61 -3.40 12.84
N GLY A 351 -12.24 -2.17 12.48
CA GLY A 351 -12.56 -0.97 13.23
C GLY A 351 -13.92 -0.38 12.88
N GLY A 352 -14.01 0.94 12.92
CA GLY A 352 -15.20 1.65 12.44
C GLY A 352 -15.35 1.59 10.91
N VAL A 353 -16.55 1.91 10.41
CA VAL A 353 -16.81 2.07 8.97
C VAL A 353 -16.89 3.55 8.65
N HIS A 354 -16.05 4.04 7.73
CA HIS A 354 -15.96 5.48 7.43
C HIS A 354 -17.28 6.09 6.96
N ALA A 355 -18.07 5.36 6.17
CA ALA A 355 -19.37 5.81 5.69
C ALA A 355 -20.41 5.98 6.83
N GLU A 356 -20.22 5.31 7.96
CA GLU A 356 -21.09 5.42 9.15
C GLU A 356 -20.59 6.48 10.11
N ASN A 357 -19.27 6.54 10.32
CA ASN A 357 -18.61 7.52 11.17
C ASN A 357 -17.21 7.81 10.64
N GLU A 358 -17.00 9.01 10.09
CA GLU A 358 -15.69 9.43 9.57
C GLU A 358 -14.60 9.47 10.66
N TYR A 359 -15.01 9.60 11.93
CA TYR A 359 -14.16 9.55 13.11
C TYR A 359 -14.12 8.17 13.78
N GLY A 360 -14.67 7.14 13.15
CA GLY A 360 -14.56 5.76 13.64
C GLY A 360 -13.11 5.36 13.90
N ASN A 361 -12.90 4.43 14.83
CA ASN A 361 -11.58 3.94 15.15
C ASN A 361 -10.98 3.29 13.89
N ALA A 362 -9.82 3.81 13.48
CA ALA A 362 -9.02 3.30 12.38
C ALA A 362 -7.55 3.48 12.76
N LEU A 363 -6.62 2.74 12.16
CA LEU A 363 -5.20 2.93 12.34
C LEU A 363 -4.79 4.23 11.62
N ARG A 364 -4.87 5.36 12.35
CA ARG A 364 -4.59 6.71 11.84
C ARG A 364 -3.10 6.95 11.70
N TRP A 365 -2.75 7.98 10.95
CA TRP A 365 -1.36 8.41 10.78
C TRP A 365 -0.69 8.70 12.13
N GLY A 366 0.57 8.30 12.25
CA GLY A 366 1.37 8.43 13.46
C GLY A 366 0.97 7.51 14.61
N THR A 367 0.14 6.47 14.39
CA THR A 367 -0.23 5.49 15.42
C THR A 367 0.12 4.06 15.03
N MET A 368 0.09 3.14 16.01
CA MET A 368 0.42 1.73 15.85
C MET A 368 -0.51 0.85 16.66
N TYR A 369 -1.08 -0.17 16.00
CA TYR A 369 -1.94 -1.18 16.63
C TYR A 369 -1.27 -2.56 16.61
N ASN A 370 -1.68 -3.41 17.55
CA ASN A 370 -1.19 -4.77 17.70
C ASN A 370 -2.30 -5.79 17.50
N TYR A 371 -1.97 -6.86 16.78
CA TYR A 371 -2.86 -7.96 16.44
C TYR A 371 -2.18 -9.27 16.82
N ARG A 372 -2.88 -10.15 17.55
CA ARG A 372 -2.27 -11.37 18.06
C ARG A 372 -3.22 -12.55 18.08
N PHE A 373 -2.65 -13.74 17.88
CA PHE A 373 -3.37 -15.01 17.95
C PHE A 373 -2.38 -16.17 18.08
N THR A 374 -2.89 -17.32 18.49
CA THR A 374 -2.18 -18.61 18.46
C THR A 374 -2.72 -19.45 17.30
N ALA A 375 -1.84 -20.03 16.49
CA ALA A 375 -2.20 -20.94 15.40
C ALA A 375 -1.55 -22.32 15.57
N THR A 376 -2.16 -23.36 15.01
CA THR A 376 -1.61 -24.73 14.93
C THR A 376 -0.62 -24.94 13.78
N ALA A 377 -0.28 -23.86 13.07
CA ALA A 377 0.59 -23.88 11.91
C ALA A 377 1.85 -23.02 12.09
N ALA A 378 2.97 -23.56 11.60
CA ALA A 378 4.27 -22.90 11.58
C ALA A 378 4.25 -21.67 10.65
N PRO A 379 5.16 -20.71 10.86
CA PRO A 379 5.23 -19.52 10.02
C PRO A 379 5.78 -19.83 8.62
N GLU A 380 5.20 -19.18 7.61
CA GLU A 380 5.73 -19.08 6.24
C GLU A 380 5.67 -17.65 5.73
N ALA A 381 6.37 -17.38 4.62
CA ALA A 381 6.23 -16.11 3.93
C ALA A 381 4.88 -16.08 3.19
N GLY A 382 4.16 -14.97 3.30
CA GLY A 382 2.88 -14.76 2.62
C GLY A 382 2.51 -13.29 2.60
N THR A 383 1.24 -13.01 2.37
CA THR A 383 0.71 -11.63 2.32
C THR A 383 -0.49 -11.50 3.24
N ILE A 384 -0.64 -10.35 3.87
CA ILE A 384 -1.85 -9.92 4.57
C ILE A 384 -2.57 -8.87 3.75
N ASP A 385 -3.89 -8.75 3.90
CA ASP A 385 -4.68 -7.69 3.27
C ASP A 385 -4.94 -6.57 4.27
N LEU A 386 -4.71 -5.32 3.84
CA LEU A 386 -4.96 -4.12 4.63
C LEU A 386 -6.04 -3.28 3.95
N GLY A 387 -7.24 -3.23 4.55
CA GLY A 387 -8.34 -2.42 4.05
C GLY A 387 -8.19 -0.95 4.43
N LEU A 388 -8.33 -0.07 3.46
CA LEU A 388 -8.23 1.38 3.63
C LEU A 388 -9.53 1.94 4.21
N PHE A 389 -9.41 2.71 5.30
CA PHE A 389 -10.58 3.25 6.00
C PHE A 389 -11.26 4.37 5.20
N ARG A 390 -10.50 5.35 4.70
CA ARG A 390 -11.05 6.43 3.86
C ARG A 390 -11.19 5.97 2.40
N PRO A 391 -12.25 6.41 1.70
CA PRO A 391 -12.43 6.11 0.27
C PRO A 391 -11.30 6.71 -0.60
N GLY A 392 -11.14 6.16 -1.80
CA GLY A 392 -10.11 6.53 -2.78
C GLY A 392 -10.08 5.50 -3.92
N GLY A 393 -8.99 5.45 -4.70
CA GLY A 393 -8.88 4.57 -5.87
C GLY A 393 -9.12 3.08 -5.56
N VAL A 394 -8.20 2.46 -4.81
CA VAL A 394 -8.36 1.07 -4.32
C VAL A 394 -8.89 1.04 -2.89
N SER A 395 -9.60 -0.02 -2.51
CA SER A 395 -10.16 -0.19 -1.16
C SER A 395 -9.26 -0.97 -0.19
N SER A 396 -8.32 -1.76 -0.70
CA SER A 396 -7.34 -2.49 0.11
C SER A 396 -6.06 -2.74 -0.70
N PHE A 397 -5.03 -3.23 -0.04
CA PHE A 397 -3.79 -3.66 -0.69
C PHE A 397 -3.11 -4.77 0.12
N ALA A 398 -2.37 -5.62 -0.59
CA ALA A 398 -1.63 -6.73 0.01
C ALA A 398 -0.23 -6.30 0.46
N MET A 399 0.19 -6.75 1.64
CA MET A 399 1.52 -6.50 2.18
C MET A 399 2.24 -7.80 2.53
N ALA A 400 3.46 -7.97 2.01
CA ALA A 400 4.27 -9.15 2.27
C ALA A 400 4.74 -9.20 3.72
N THR A 401 4.61 -10.36 4.35
CA THR A 401 5.00 -10.59 5.75
C THR A 401 5.11 -12.10 6.03
N ILE A 402 5.10 -12.47 7.30
CA ILE A 402 4.99 -13.86 7.75
C ILE A 402 3.54 -14.16 8.12
N VAL A 403 3.00 -15.30 7.69
CA VAL A 403 1.64 -15.78 7.98
C VAL A 403 1.69 -17.26 8.39
N PRO A 404 0.64 -17.84 9.00
CA PRO A 404 0.57 -19.28 9.23
C PRO A 404 0.49 -20.08 7.92
N ALA A 405 1.29 -21.14 7.81
CA ALA A 405 1.37 -22.00 6.63
C ALA A 405 0.15 -22.90 6.35
N GLY A 406 -0.88 -22.81 7.19
CA GLY A 406 -1.92 -23.83 7.28
C GLY A 406 -1.44 -25.09 8.00
N ASP A 407 -2.39 -25.86 8.51
CA ASP A 407 -2.10 -27.19 9.03
C ASP A 407 -1.67 -28.10 7.87
N PRO A 408 -0.68 -28.98 8.07
CA PRO A 408 -0.28 -29.96 7.07
C PRO A 408 -1.52 -30.71 6.57
N VAL A 409 -1.77 -30.66 5.27
CA VAL A 409 -2.87 -31.41 4.66
C VAL A 409 -2.50 -32.89 4.71
N ASP A 410 -3.40 -33.71 5.23
CA ASP A 410 -3.26 -35.16 5.21
C ASP A 410 -3.12 -35.61 3.74
N PRO A 411 -1.99 -36.23 3.34
CA PRO A 411 -1.81 -36.70 1.96
C PRO A 411 -2.87 -37.71 1.52
N CYS A 412 -3.57 -38.37 2.45
CA CYS A 412 -4.69 -39.26 2.17
C CYS A 412 -6.01 -38.52 1.86
N ASP A 413 -6.13 -37.24 2.21
CA ASP A 413 -7.28 -36.40 1.84
C ASP A 413 -7.09 -35.69 0.49
N LEU A 414 -5.87 -35.71 -0.06
CA LEU A 414 -5.58 -35.12 -1.37
C LEU A 414 -6.26 -35.90 -2.52
N PRO A 415 -6.71 -35.24 -3.59
CA PRO A 415 -7.14 -35.96 -4.79
C PRO A 415 -5.98 -36.75 -5.41
N LEU A 416 -6.29 -37.90 -5.99
CA LEU A 416 -5.33 -38.65 -6.81
C LEU A 416 -5.07 -37.91 -8.13
N GLY A 417 -3.87 -38.06 -8.68
CA GLY A 417 -3.50 -37.51 -10.00
C GLY A 417 -4.28 -38.15 -11.15
N SER A 418 -3.99 -37.72 -12.38
CA SER A 418 -4.69 -38.13 -13.61
C SER A 418 -4.59 -39.63 -13.94
N CYS A 419 -3.47 -40.27 -13.55
CA CYS A 419 -3.23 -41.70 -13.71
C CYS A 419 -2.52 -42.25 -12.46
N PRO A 420 -3.24 -42.46 -11.35
CA PRO A 420 -2.65 -42.99 -10.12
C PRO A 420 -2.12 -44.42 -10.31
N GLU A 421 -2.59 -45.14 -11.32
CA GLU A 421 -2.15 -46.50 -11.63
C GLU A 421 -0.77 -46.60 -12.31
N ASP A 422 -0.16 -45.49 -12.75
CA ASP A 422 1.26 -45.42 -13.18
C ASP A 422 2.11 -44.98 -11.98
N ILE A 423 2.41 -45.95 -11.12
CA ILE A 423 3.01 -45.76 -9.80
C ILE A 423 4.53 -45.57 -9.91
N ASP A 424 5.19 -46.19 -10.90
CA ASP A 424 6.62 -46.00 -11.12
C ASP A 424 6.98 -44.84 -12.08
N ALA A 425 5.94 -44.18 -12.61
CA ALA A 425 6.00 -42.98 -13.44
C ALA A 425 6.84 -43.19 -14.72
N ASP A 426 6.80 -44.39 -15.29
CA ASP A 426 7.45 -44.70 -16.57
C ASP A 426 6.61 -44.30 -17.80
N GLY A 427 5.39 -43.81 -17.57
CA GLY A 427 4.45 -43.32 -18.58
C GLY A 427 3.50 -44.40 -19.09
N ILE A 428 3.56 -45.64 -18.60
CA ILE A 428 2.65 -46.71 -19.02
C ILE A 428 2.27 -47.65 -17.88
N VAL A 429 0.97 -47.88 -17.69
CA VAL A 429 0.52 -48.85 -16.68
C VAL A 429 0.92 -50.28 -17.08
N GLY A 430 1.77 -50.91 -16.29
CA GLY A 430 2.39 -52.19 -16.60
C GLY A 430 2.95 -52.94 -15.39
N VAL A 431 4.00 -53.73 -15.66
CA VAL A 431 4.55 -54.67 -14.67
C VAL A 431 5.22 -53.93 -13.52
N GLY A 432 5.81 -52.76 -13.78
CA GLY A 432 6.40 -51.91 -12.76
C GLY A 432 5.37 -51.52 -11.69
N ASP A 433 4.21 -51.06 -12.12
CA ASP A 433 3.14 -50.57 -11.24
C ASP A 433 2.51 -51.68 -10.40
N ILE A 434 2.24 -52.84 -11.01
CA ILE A 434 1.77 -54.00 -10.24
C ILE A 434 2.77 -54.40 -9.15
N LEU A 435 4.07 -54.34 -9.45
CA LEU A 435 5.09 -54.65 -8.47
C LEU A 435 5.15 -53.58 -7.36
N ALA A 436 4.88 -52.31 -7.69
CA ALA A 436 4.78 -51.23 -6.71
C ALA A 436 3.58 -51.42 -5.75
N VAL A 437 2.38 -51.75 -6.26
CA VAL A 437 1.23 -52.08 -5.39
C VAL A 437 1.54 -53.27 -4.48
N ILE A 438 2.21 -54.30 -5.02
CA ILE A 438 2.58 -55.48 -4.24
C ILE A 438 3.61 -55.15 -3.16
N ASP A 439 4.56 -54.26 -3.43
CA ASP A 439 5.61 -53.86 -2.49
C ASP A 439 5.03 -53.15 -1.26
N THR A 440 4.01 -52.31 -1.47
CA THR A 440 3.30 -51.60 -0.39
C THR A 440 2.01 -52.29 0.04
N PHE A 441 1.77 -53.55 -0.33
CA PHE A 441 0.49 -54.22 -0.08
C PHE A 441 0.20 -54.40 1.42
N GLY A 442 -0.97 -53.94 1.84
CA GLY A 442 -1.42 -53.94 3.23
C GLY A 442 -0.89 -52.78 4.06
N ASP A 443 -0.21 -51.81 3.43
CA ASP A 443 0.18 -50.56 4.07
C ASP A 443 -1.00 -49.58 4.15
N THR A 444 -1.07 -48.83 5.24
CA THR A 444 -2.11 -47.82 5.49
C THR A 444 -1.44 -46.54 5.94
N GLY A 445 -1.74 -45.43 5.25
CA GLY A 445 -1.23 -44.11 5.63
C GLY A 445 -1.71 -43.71 7.03
N ASP A 446 -0.85 -43.01 7.77
CA ASP A 446 -1.16 -42.53 9.13
C ASP A 446 -1.52 -41.04 9.18
N GLY A 447 -1.76 -40.46 8.01
CA GLY A 447 -2.01 -39.03 7.80
C GLY A 447 -0.77 -38.18 7.56
N THR A 448 0.43 -38.76 7.69
CA THR A 448 1.70 -38.08 7.33
C THR A 448 2.20 -38.45 5.93
N TYR A 449 1.66 -39.52 5.35
CA TYR A 449 1.96 -39.99 4.00
C TYR A 449 0.78 -40.81 3.46
N ARG A 450 0.70 -40.90 2.12
CA ARG A 450 -0.13 -41.88 1.41
C ARG A 450 0.79 -42.98 0.86
N PRO A 451 0.49 -44.28 1.06
CA PRO A 451 1.26 -45.35 0.43
C PRO A 451 1.23 -45.25 -1.11
N ALA A 452 2.36 -45.50 -1.77
CA ALA A 452 2.46 -45.33 -3.22
C ALA A 452 1.50 -46.23 -4.02
N GLY A 453 1.16 -47.40 -3.50
CA GLY A 453 0.21 -48.33 -4.13
C GLY A 453 -1.27 -48.03 -3.85
N ASP A 454 -1.61 -46.95 -3.14
CA ASP A 454 -3.01 -46.53 -2.92
C ASP A 454 -3.48 -45.70 -4.12
N VAL A 455 -4.11 -46.38 -5.07
CA VAL A 455 -4.53 -45.82 -6.35
C VAL A 455 -6.04 -45.58 -6.41
N ASN A 456 -6.79 -45.98 -5.36
CA ASN A 456 -8.21 -45.68 -5.22
C ASN A 456 -8.49 -44.51 -4.25
N GLY A 457 -7.50 -44.11 -3.45
CA GLY A 457 -7.53 -42.98 -2.56
C GLY A 457 -8.24 -43.25 -1.24
N ASP A 458 -8.29 -44.52 -0.81
CA ASP A 458 -8.83 -44.92 0.48
C ASP A 458 -7.77 -44.98 1.61
N CYS A 459 -6.54 -44.56 1.29
CA CYS A 459 -5.37 -44.54 2.17
C CYS A 459 -4.82 -45.93 2.54
N THR A 460 -5.34 -47.02 1.97
CA THR A 460 -4.95 -48.40 2.29
C THR A 460 -4.71 -49.25 1.05
N VAL A 461 -3.47 -49.69 0.86
CA VAL A 461 -3.12 -50.56 -0.27
C VAL A 461 -3.70 -51.96 -0.07
N ASN A 462 -4.66 -52.33 -0.90
CA ASN A 462 -5.35 -53.59 -0.79
C ASN A 462 -5.68 -54.20 -2.17
N VAL A 463 -6.62 -55.16 -2.18
CA VAL A 463 -7.00 -55.84 -3.42
C VAL A 463 -7.66 -54.88 -4.41
N GLU A 464 -8.36 -53.85 -3.93
CA GLU A 464 -9.05 -52.88 -4.78
C GLU A 464 -8.06 -52.07 -5.63
N ASP A 465 -6.94 -51.64 -5.03
CA ASP A 465 -5.84 -50.98 -5.74
C ASP A 465 -5.22 -51.86 -6.83
N LEU A 466 -4.91 -53.11 -6.47
CA LEU A 466 -4.35 -54.08 -7.42
C LEU A 466 -5.29 -54.29 -8.60
N LEU A 467 -6.61 -54.32 -8.35
CA LEU A 467 -7.61 -54.50 -9.39
C LEU A 467 -7.74 -53.27 -10.28
N GLN A 468 -7.53 -52.05 -9.77
CA GLN A 468 -7.49 -50.84 -10.57
C GLN A 468 -6.32 -50.83 -11.54
N VAL A 469 -5.10 -51.12 -11.07
CA VAL A 469 -3.91 -51.20 -11.95
C VAL A 469 -4.10 -52.25 -13.06
N VAL A 470 -4.68 -53.40 -12.74
CA VAL A 470 -5.00 -54.44 -13.74
C VAL A 470 -6.08 -53.98 -14.74
N ALA A 471 -7.03 -53.15 -14.31
CA ALA A 471 -8.16 -52.72 -15.14
C ALA A 471 -7.74 -51.78 -16.27
N VAL A 472 -6.70 -50.97 -16.06
CA VAL A 472 -6.18 -50.00 -17.04
C VAL A 472 -4.84 -50.42 -17.66
N TRP A 473 -4.56 -51.72 -17.67
CA TRP A 473 -3.29 -52.26 -18.17
C TRP A 473 -2.94 -51.81 -19.59
N GLY A 474 -1.74 -51.24 -19.75
CA GLY A 474 -1.24 -50.69 -21.00
C GLY A 474 -1.78 -49.30 -21.35
N GLN A 475 -2.42 -48.62 -20.40
CA GLN A 475 -2.79 -47.21 -20.54
C GLN A 475 -1.53 -46.35 -20.63
N ASP A 476 -1.49 -45.48 -21.63
CA ASP A 476 -0.47 -44.44 -21.77
C ASP A 476 -0.83 -43.31 -20.80
N CYS A 477 0.03 -43.08 -19.84
CA CYS A 477 -0.13 -42.10 -18.77
C CYS A 477 0.85 -40.94 -18.89
N THR A 478 1.46 -40.77 -20.07
CA THR A 478 2.31 -39.60 -20.33
C THR A 478 1.50 -38.32 -20.07
N PRO A 479 1.89 -37.49 -19.08
CA PRO A 479 1.10 -36.32 -18.72
C PRO A 479 1.00 -35.36 -19.91
N VAL A 480 -0.23 -35.10 -20.36
CA VAL A 480 -0.53 -34.11 -21.40
C VAL A 480 -1.18 -32.92 -20.73
N GLY A 481 -0.76 -31.72 -21.10
CA GLY A 481 -1.28 -30.48 -20.56
C GLY A 481 -1.14 -29.34 -21.55
N ALA A 482 -1.85 -28.25 -21.30
CA ALA A 482 -1.73 -27.01 -22.03
C ALA A 482 -0.34 -26.41 -21.83
N CYS A 483 0.19 -25.87 -22.92
CA CYS A 483 1.46 -25.18 -22.98
C CYS A 483 1.19 -23.77 -23.47
N CYS A 484 1.37 -22.79 -22.59
CA CYS A 484 1.20 -21.38 -22.91
C CYS A 484 2.52 -20.79 -23.37
N LEU A 485 2.55 -20.23 -24.56
CA LEU A 485 3.72 -19.51 -25.09
C LEU A 485 3.62 -18.03 -24.72
N ASP A 486 4.77 -17.37 -24.63
CA ASP A 486 4.88 -15.93 -24.33
C ASP A 486 4.17 -15.02 -25.35
N ASP A 487 3.86 -15.54 -26.54
CA ASP A 487 3.12 -14.83 -27.60
C ASP A 487 1.59 -15.05 -27.52
N GLY A 488 1.13 -15.75 -26.49
CA GLY A 488 -0.28 -16.07 -26.24
C GLY A 488 -0.80 -17.28 -27.03
N ALA A 489 0.04 -17.95 -27.82
CA ALA A 489 -0.33 -19.22 -28.43
C ALA A 489 -0.40 -20.34 -27.38
N CYS A 490 -1.35 -21.27 -27.55
CA CYS A 490 -1.48 -22.45 -26.70
C CYS A 490 -1.50 -23.74 -27.52
N THR A 491 -0.75 -24.75 -27.05
CA THR A 491 -0.80 -26.12 -27.58
C THR A 491 -0.89 -27.15 -26.45
N GLU A 492 -1.52 -28.29 -26.67
CA GLU A 492 -1.56 -29.38 -25.67
C GLU A 492 -0.44 -30.41 -25.96
N GLY A 493 0.33 -30.78 -24.94
CA GLY A 493 1.47 -31.67 -25.07
C GLY A 493 2.14 -32.01 -23.73
N SER A 494 3.25 -32.73 -23.79
CA SER A 494 4.02 -33.04 -22.59
C SER A 494 4.79 -31.81 -22.07
N ALA A 495 5.12 -31.81 -20.78
CA ALA A 495 5.93 -30.75 -20.17
C ALA A 495 7.27 -30.54 -20.90
N THR A 496 7.91 -31.62 -21.37
CA THR A 496 9.16 -31.53 -22.14
C THR A 496 8.96 -30.84 -23.49
N ALA A 497 7.91 -31.22 -24.24
CA ALA A 497 7.61 -30.59 -25.53
C ALA A 497 7.26 -29.10 -25.36
N CYS A 498 6.62 -28.74 -24.25
CA CYS A 498 6.32 -27.36 -23.90
C CYS A 498 7.58 -26.54 -23.63
N ALA A 499 8.48 -27.06 -22.79
CA ALA A 499 9.76 -26.41 -22.51
C ALA A 499 10.65 -26.27 -23.75
N GLU A 500 10.66 -27.26 -24.66
CA GLU A 500 11.36 -27.17 -25.94
C GLU A 500 10.80 -26.09 -26.87
N SER A 501 9.51 -25.79 -26.73
CA SER A 501 8.83 -24.73 -27.47
C SER A 501 9.00 -23.35 -26.81
N GLY A 502 9.64 -23.27 -25.65
CA GLY A 502 9.80 -22.04 -24.87
C GLY A 502 8.51 -21.59 -24.18
N GLY A 503 7.61 -22.51 -23.86
CA GLY A 503 6.35 -22.22 -23.17
C GLY A 503 6.30 -22.70 -21.73
N ASP A 504 5.32 -22.17 -21.02
CA ASP A 504 4.97 -22.53 -19.65
C ASP A 504 3.87 -23.59 -19.64
N TRP A 505 4.22 -24.76 -19.09
CA TRP A 505 3.31 -25.90 -19.01
C TRP A 505 2.37 -25.75 -17.82
N GLN A 506 1.06 -25.85 -18.06
CA GLN A 506 0.01 -25.49 -17.11
C GLN A 506 -0.47 -26.67 -16.24
N GLY A 507 0.31 -27.74 -16.17
CA GLY A 507 -0.03 -28.95 -15.42
C GLY A 507 -0.71 -30.01 -16.26
N GLU A 508 -0.80 -31.22 -15.72
CA GLU A 508 -1.50 -32.35 -16.35
C GLU A 508 -3.00 -32.07 -16.51
N ASP A 509 -3.60 -32.62 -17.56
CA ASP A 509 -5.01 -32.48 -17.94
C ASP A 509 -5.52 -31.04 -18.15
N SER A 510 -4.63 -30.05 -18.07
CA SER A 510 -4.95 -28.68 -18.46
C SER A 510 -5.24 -28.63 -19.96
N LEU A 511 -6.35 -28.00 -20.32
CA LEU A 511 -6.78 -27.83 -21.71
C LEU A 511 -6.52 -26.39 -22.13
N CYS A 512 -6.07 -26.18 -23.37
CA CYS A 512 -5.80 -24.83 -23.88
C CYS A 512 -7.04 -23.91 -23.82
N ALA A 513 -8.24 -24.50 -23.85
CA ALA A 513 -9.50 -23.76 -23.72
C ALA A 513 -9.68 -23.07 -22.35
N ASN A 514 -9.07 -23.61 -21.29
CA ASN A 514 -9.31 -23.20 -19.90
C ASN A 514 -8.01 -22.92 -19.12
N ALA A 515 -6.85 -23.05 -19.76
CA ALA A 515 -5.55 -22.94 -19.12
C ALA A 515 -5.17 -21.50 -18.73
N GLY A 516 -5.98 -20.50 -19.10
CA GLY A 516 -5.70 -19.10 -18.79
C GLY A 516 -4.41 -18.60 -19.41
N CYS A 517 -4.03 -19.11 -20.59
CA CYS A 517 -2.84 -18.64 -21.28
C CYS A 517 -2.93 -17.15 -21.55
N PRO A 518 -1.79 -16.41 -21.50
CA PRO A 518 -1.77 -14.98 -21.71
C PRO A 518 -2.54 -14.60 -22.98
N ALA A 519 -3.64 -13.87 -22.81
CA ALA A 519 -4.44 -13.40 -23.92
C ALA A 519 -4.20 -11.91 -24.12
N PRO A 520 -4.13 -11.41 -25.37
CA PRO A 520 -4.10 -9.99 -25.62
C PRO A 520 -5.30 -9.30 -24.96
N GLY A 521 -5.04 -8.12 -24.42
CA GLY A 521 -6.02 -7.22 -23.85
C GLY A 521 -5.82 -5.80 -24.36
N ALA A 522 -6.81 -4.95 -24.17
CA ALA A 522 -6.70 -3.53 -24.45
C ALA A 522 -5.63 -2.90 -23.56
N CYS A 523 -4.70 -2.19 -24.17
CA CYS A 523 -3.69 -1.39 -23.50
C CYS A 523 -3.99 0.09 -23.75
N CYS A 524 -4.46 0.81 -22.73
CA CYS A 524 -4.82 2.23 -22.83
C CYS A 524 -3.61 3.12 -22.57
N PHE A 525 -3.43 4.15 -23.38
CA PHE A 525 -2.39 5.16 -23.18
C PHE A 525 -2.98 6.48 -22.66
N ASP A 526 -2.14 7.33 -22.07
CA ASP A 526 -2.55 8.61 -21.48
C ASP A 526 -3.13 9.62 -22.49
N ASP A 527 -2.94 9.36 -23.80
CA ASP A 527 -3.50 10.13 -24.90
C ASP A 527 -4.84 9.56 -25.42
N GLY A 528 -5.40 8.56 -24.72
CA GLY A 528 -6.64 7.87 -25.12
C GLY A 528 -6.46 6.84 -26.23
N SER A 529 -5.24 6.67 -26.78
CA SER A 529 -4.97 5.61 -27.76
C SER A 529 -4.99 4.23 -27.10
N CYS A 530 -5.20 3.18 -27.91
CA CYS A 530 -5.27 1.82 -27.41
C CYS A 530 -4.63 0.80 -28.36
N ALA A 531 -3.92 -0.19 -27.81
CA ALA A 531 -3.42 -1.36 -28.55
C ALA A 531 -3.85 -2.70 -27.93
N ASP A 532 -4.29 -3.66 -28.75
CA ASP A 532 -4.57 -5.03 -28.32
C ASP A 532 -3.25 -5.81 -28.25
N VAL A 533 -2.66 -5.89 -27.06
CA VAL A 533 -1.33 -6.50 -26.83
C VAL A 533 -1.34 -7.33 -25.54
N LEU A 534 -0.30 -8.11 -25.30
CA LEU A 534 -0.14 -8.83 -24.03
C LEU A 534 0.27 -7.88 -22.90
N TYR A 535 0.03 -8.27 -21.65
CA TYR A 535 0.34 -7.46 -20.45
C TYR A 535 1.78 -6.89 -20.47
N MET A 536 2.79 -7.73 -20.70
CA MET A 536 4.19 -7.28 -20.72
C MET A 536 4.48 -6.29 -21.86
N ALA A 537 3.89 -6.50 -23.03
CA ALA A 537 4.01 -5.57 -24.16
C ALA A 537 3.28 -4.24 -23.88
N CYS A 538 2.18 -4.27 -23.13
CA CYS A 538 1.48 -3.06 -22.70
C CYS A 538 2.35 -2.19 -21.77
N LEU A 539 3.02 -2.83 -20.80
CA LEU A 539 3.95 -2.15 -19.90
C LEU A 539 5.18 -1.58 -20.63
N GLU A 540 5.75 -2.31 -21.58
CA GLU A 540 6.88 -1.82 -22.38
C GLU A 540 6.51 -0.58 -23.21
N LEU A 541 5.23 -0.47 -23.62
CA LEU A 541 4.70 0.68 -24.32
C LEU A 541 4.27 1.82 -23.39
N SER A 542 4.47 1.69 -22.07
CA SER A 542 4.02 2.65 -21.06
C SER A 542 2.51 2.87 -21.06
N GLY A 543 1.73 1.83 -21.38
CA GLY A 543 0.27 1.86 -21.32
C GLY A 543 -0.29 1.12 -20.10
N THR A 544 -1.56 1.35 -19.83
CA THR A 544 -2.35 0.73 -18.75
C THR A 544 -3.17 -0.43 -19.30
N PHE A 545 -2.83 -1.66 -18.89
CA PHE A 545 -3.49 -2.87 -19.35
C PHE A 545 -4.88 -3.04 -18.71
N GLN A 546 -5.89 -3.27 -19.53
CA GLN A 546 -7.30 -3.27 -19.12
C GLN A 546 -7.86 -4.67 -18.85
N GLY A 547 -6.96 -5.65 -18.69
CA GLY A 547 -7.28 -7.04 -18.44
C GLY A 547 -7.32 -7.89 -19.69
N GLU A 548 -7.07 -9.19 -19.52
CA GLU A 548 -7.02 -10.18 -20.59
C GLU A 548 -8.39 -10.34 -21.26
N GLY A 549 -8.40 -10.47 -22.60
CA GLY A 549 -9.64 -10.62 -23.38
C GLY A 549 -10.47 -9.34 -23.53
N SER A 550 -10.05 -8.22 -22.91
CA SER A 550 -10.55 -6.90 -23.27
C SER A 550 -10.06 -6.52 -24.68
N THR A 551 -10.76 -5.62 -25.37
CA THR A 551 -10.35 -5.20 -26.72
C THR A 551 -10.44 -3.71 -26.83
N CYS A 552 -9.51 -3.07 -27.53
CA CYS A 552 -9.51 -1.63 -27.74
C CYS A 552 -10.77 -1.10 -28.42
N LYS A 553 -11.56 -1.99 -29.04
CA LYS A 553 -12.86 -1.67 -29.61
C LYS A 553 -13.99 -1.57 -28.57
N ALA A 554 -13.85 -2.25 -27.44
CA ALA A 554 -14.87 -2.34 -26.39
C ALA A 554 -14.44 -1.68 -25.07
N THR A 555 -13.14 -1.38 -24.93
CA THR A 555 -12.54 -0.76 -23.78
C THR A 555 -12.51 0.75 -23.94
N ASP A 556 -12.98 1.45 -22.93
CA ASP A 556 -13.07 2.90 -22.91
C ASP A 556 -11.85 3.53 -22.20
N CYS A 557 -10.86 3.98 -22.98
CA CYS A 557 -9.63 4.58 -22.47
C CYS A 557 -9.85 6.08 -22.18
N GLN A 558 -10.56 6.40 -21.09
CA GLN A 558 -11.02 7.76 -20.75
C GLN A 558 -10.06 8.54 -19.83
N VAL A 559 -10.04 9.87 -19.97
CA VAL A 559 -9.37 10.82 -19.07
C VAL A 559 -10.44 11.66 -18.35
N ALA A 560 -10.57 11.56 -17.02
CA ALA A 560 -11.59 12.31 -16.27
C ALA A 560 -11.28 13.82 -16.22
N GLY A 561 -12.27 14.67 -16.55
CA GLY A 561 -12.11 16.13 -16.59
C GLY A 561 -11.35 16.66 -17.82
N ALA A 562 -11.11 15.82 -18.83
CA ALA A 562 -10.43 16.23 -20.05
C ALA A 562 -11.31 17.18 -20.88
N GLY A 563 -10.73 18.29 -21.31
CA GLY A 563 -11.43 19.28 -22.12
C GLY A 563 -12.41 20.17 -21.37
N ASP A 564 -12.52 20.10 -20.04
CA ASP A 564 -13.52 20.89 -19.28
C ASP A 564 -13.42 22.41 -19.52
N GLU A 565 -12.22 22.91 -19.80
CA GLU A 565 -11.99 24.32 -20.12
C GLU A 565 -11.21 24.44 -21.44
N CYS A 566 -11.33 25.56 -22.14
CA CYS A 566 -10.61 25.75 -23.40
C CYS A 566 -9.08 25.64 -23.23
N ALA A 567 -8.55 26.01 -22.05
CA ALA A 567 -7.14 25.88 -21.73
C ALA A 567 -6.67 24.41 -21.64
N THR A 568 -7.58 23.47 -21.42
CA THR A 568 -7.35 22.02 -21.29
C THR A 568 -8.03 21.24 -22.41
N ALA A 569 -8.35 21.89 -23.54
CA ALA A 569 -9.02 21.29 -24.68
C ALA A 569 -8.36 19.97 -25.14
N MET A 570 -9.18 18.96 -25.40
CA MET A 570 -8.75 17.65 -25.91
C MET A 570 -8.32 17.78 -27.37
N ILE A 571 -7.23 17.12 -27.79
CA ILE A 571 -6.83 17.18 -29.20
C ILE A 571 -7.81 16.36 -30.03
N ALA A 572 -8.43 16.98 -31.04
CA ALA A 572 -9.29 16.31 -32.00
C ALA A 572 -8.53 15.99 -33.29
N ASP A 573 -8.78 14.80 -33.82
CA ASP A 573 -8.25 14.33 -35.09
C ASP A 573 -9.37 14.07 -36.11
N TYR A 574 -8.99 13.88 -37.38
CA TYR A 574 -9.94 13.45 -38.41
C TYR A 574 -10.48 12.05 -38.10
N GLY A 575 -11.77 11.96 -37.82
CA GLY A 575 -12.43 10.69 -37.50
C GLY A 575 -13.38 10.84 -36.31
N ALA A 576 -13.65 9.73 -35.63
CA ALA A 576 -14.43 9.73 -34.40
C ALA A 576 -13.56 10.19 -33.24
N ASN A 577 -14.07 11.14 -32.44
CA ASN A 577 -13.44 11.62 -31.22
C ASN A 577 -14.42 11.37 -30.07
N ALA A 578 -14.00 10.64 -29.04
CA ALA A 578 -14.84 10.36 -27.88
C ALA A 578 -14.91 11.58 -26.96
N PHE A 579 -16.07 11.83 -26.37
CA PHE A 579 -16.28 12.89 -25.40
C PHE A 579 -17.44 12.53 -24.47
N GLU A 580 -17.47 13.16 -23.31
CA GLU A 580 -18.56 13.08 -22.34
C GLU A 580 -18.72 14.43 -21.65
N THR A 581 -19.93 14.77 -21.20
CA THR A 581 -20.22 16.05 -20.50
C THR A 581 -20.78 15.85 -19.09
N ASN A 582 -20.76 14.62 -18.57
CA ASN A 582 -21.28 14.29 -17.24
C ASN A 582 -20.35 14.76 -16.11
N THR A 583 -19.04 14.77 -16.37
CA THR A 583 -18.05 15.25 -15.39
C THR A 583 -17.62 16.70 -15.59
N ALA A 584 -18.07 17.31 -16.69
CA ALA A 584 -17.77 18.68 -17.06
C ALA A 584 -18.60 19.72 -16.28
N THR A 585 -18.14 20.96 -16.33
CA THR A 585 -18.80 22.16 -15.83
C THR A 585 -19.10 23.12 -16.99
N PRO A 586 -20.03 24.08 -16.83
CA PRO A 586 -20.25 25.10 -17.86
C PRO A 586 -19.05 26.05 -17.95
N SER A 587 -18.45 26.13 -19.13
CA SER A 587 -17.30 26.99 -19.40
C SER A 587 -17.66 28.48 -19.38
N ALA A 588 -16.68 29.33 -19.11
CA ALA A 588 -16.87 30.78 -19.10
C ALA A 588 -17.16 31.38 -20.50
N ASN A 589 -16.74 30.70 -21.57
CA ASN A 589 -16.87 31.15 -22.96
C ASN A 589 -18.16 30.59 -23.59
N GLU A 590 -19.31 31.12 -23.19
CA GLU A 590 -20.62 30.67 -23.68
C GLU A 590 -20.83 31.00 -25.18
N PRO A 591 -21.25 30.03 -26.02
CA PRO A 591 -21.61 30.28 -27.41
C PRO A 591 -22.74 31.31 -27.59
N ASP A 592 -22.62 32.14 -28.63
CA ASP A 592 -23.65 33.10 -29.05
C ASP A 592 -24.66 32.45 -29.99
N ASP A 593 -25.81 32.04 -29.44
CA ASP A 593 -26.97 31.49 -30.15
C ASP A 593 -27.43 32.34 -31.35
N ASN A 594 -27.19 33.66 -31.33
CA ASN A 594 -27.63 34.52 -32.43
C ASN A 594 -26.88 34.23 -33.74
N GLN A 595 -25.69 33.62 -33.68
CA GLN A 595 -24.88 33.31 -34.86
C GLN A 595 -25.38 32.09 -35.64
N CYS A 596 -26.21 31.24 -35.02
CA CYS A 596 -26.87 30.10 -35.66
C CYS A 596 -28.37 30.08 -35.34
N SER A 597 -29.02 31.24 -35.49
CA SER A 597 -30.45 31.38 -35.25
C SER A 597 -31.28 30.34 -36.01
N GLY A 598 -32.09 29.57 -35.29
CA GLY A 598 -32.98 28.55 -35.86
C GLY A 598 -32.36 27.16 -36.00
N THR A 599 -31.14 26.95 -35.51
CA THR A 599 -30.54 25.61 -35.36
C THR A 599 -30.77 25.01 -33.98
N TYR A 600 -31.54 25.66 -33.10
CA TYR A 600 -31.81 25.16 -31.74
C TYR A 600 -30.54 24.85 -30.93
N LEU A 601 -29.53 25.76 -30.98
CA LEU A 601 -28.31 25.60 -30.18
C LEU A 601 -28.63 25.52 -28.68
N ASP A 602 -29.58 26.34 -28.22
CA ASP A 602 -30.19 26.33 -26.88
C ASP A 602 -29.17 26.07 -25.73
N TRP A 603 -27.98 26.69 -25.81
CA TRP A 603 -26.82 26.30 -25.00
C TRP A 603 -27.08 26.38 -23.49
N SER A 604 -27.76 27.45 -23.04
CA SER A 604 -28.35 27.58 -21.71
C SER A 604 -27.42 27.24 -20.53
N ASN A 605 -26.15 27.66 -20.59
CA ASN A 605 -25.14 27.38 -19.56
C ASN A 605 -25.02 25.87 -19.23
N SER A 606 -25.08 25.02 -20.26
CA SER A 606 -24.87 23.57 -20.18
C SER A 606 -23.41 23.23 -19.84
N PRO A 607 -23.14 22.12 -19.12
CA PRO A 607 -21.80 21.54 -19.04
C PRO A 607 -21.23 21.23 -20.41
N ASP A 608 -19.97 21.57 -20.66
CA ASP A 608 -19.38 21.48 -21.99
C ASP A 608 -17.92 21.04 -21.96
N VAL A 609 -17.43 20.57 -23.11
CA VAL A 609 -16.04 20.16 -23.28
C VAL A 609 -15.47 20.74 -24.57
N TRP A 610 -14.18 21.04 -24.54
CA TRP A 610 -13.42 21.69 -25.59
C TRP A 610 -12.53 20.71 -26.34
N LEU A 611 -12.48 20.89 -27.66
CA LEU A 611 -11.69 20.06 -28.57
C LEU A 611 -10.77 20.95 -29.42
N LEU A 612 -9.45 20.83 -29.30
CA LEU A 612 -8.47 21.52 -30.14
C LEU A 612 -8.23 20.74 -31.44
N PHE A 613 -8.58 21.33 -32.57
CA PHE A 613 -8.34 20.80 -33.90
C PHE A 613 -7.33 21.64 -34.68
N VAL A 614 -6.27 21.02 -35.20
CA VAL A 614 -5.27 21.66 -36.07
C VAL A 614 -5.19 20.92 -37.41
N PRO A 615 -5.82 21.43 -38.48
CA PRO A 615 -5.87 20.74 -39.76
C PRO A 615 -4.50 20.69 -40.44
N SER A 616 -4.18 19.52 -41.00
CA SER A 616 -2.94 19.32 -41.77
C SER A 616 -3.01 19.84 -43.20
N ALA A 617 -4.21 20.20 -43.68
CA ALA A 617 -4.45 20.74 -45.01
C ALA A 617 -5.56 21.80 -45.01
N THR A 618 -5.46 22.77 -45.94
CA THR A 618 -6.53 23.75 -46.15
C THR A 618 -7.65 23.08 -46.94
N ALA A 619 -8.81 22.90 -46.33
CA ALA A 619 -9.94 22.16 -46.91
C ALA A 619 -11.26 22.54 -46.22
N SER A 620 -12.37 22.15 -46.84
CA SER A 620 -13.67 22.15 -46.16
C SER A 620 -13.77 20.89 -45.29
N VAL A 621 -14.05 21.06 -44.01
CA VAL A 621 -14.18 19.98 -43.02
C VAL A 621 -15.61 19.93 -42.52
N HIS A 622 -16.16 18.73 -42.50
CA HIS A 622 -17.49 18.45 -41.96
C HIS A 622 -17.36 18.05 -40.49
N PHE A 623 -17.80 18.94 -39.59
CA PHE A 623 -17.86 18.68 -38.16
C PHE A 623 -19.25 18.14 -37.83
N THR A 624 -19.32 16.99 -37.16
CA THR A 624 -20.60 16.34 -36.82
C THR A 624 -20.48 15.54 -35.53
N THR A 625 -21.52 15.58 -34.69
CA THR A 625 -21.70 14.72 -33.51
C THR A 625 -22.64 13.54 -33.77
N CYS A 626 -22.96 13.28 -35.05
CA CYS A 626 -23.83 12.20 -35.49
C CYS A 626 -23.27 10.81 -35.09
N ASP A 627 -23.92 10.17 -34.11
CA ASP A 627 -23.72 8.76 -33.75
C ASP A 627 -25.01 8.16 -33.18
N SER A 628 -25.36 6.95 -33.61
CA SER A 628 -26.60 6.27 -33.20
C SER A 628 -26.75 6.03 -31.69
N ASN A 629 -25.64 6.02 -30.94
CA ASN A 629 -25.59 5.80 -29.49
C ASN A 629 -25.32 7.08 -28.70
N SER A 630 -25.16 8.21 -29.39
CA SER A 630 -24.94 9.52 -28.75
C SER A 630 -26.25 10.13 -28.23
N TYR A 631 -26.11 11.27 -27.56
CA TYR A 631 -27.20 12.04 -26.97
C TYR A 631 -27.44 13.34 -27.74
N ASP A 632 -28.44 14.10 -27.30
CA ASP A 632 -28.74 15.43 -27.82
C ASP A 632 -27.54 16.37 -27.62
N THR A 633 -27.05 16.99 -28.68
CA THR A 633 -25.75 17.69 -28.66
C THR A 633 -25.85 19.05 -29.32
N SER A 634 -25.16 20.02 -28.72
CA SER A 634 -24.94 21.35 -29.26
C SER A 634 -23.44 21.55 -29.51
N MET A 635 -23.06 22.21 -30.60
CA MET A 635 -21.66 22.43 -30.97
C MET A 635 -21.43 23.85 -31.51
N ALA A 636 -20.34 24.47 -31.05
CA ALA A 636 -19.80 25.71 -31.59
C ALA A 636 -18.36 25.49 -32.06
N LEU A 637 -17.91 26.27 -33.03
CA LEU A 637 -16.54 26.29 -33.52
C LEU A 637 -15.94 27.68 -33.31
N TYR A 638 -14.74 27.73 -32.75
CA TYR A 638 -13.95 28.94 -32.54
C TYR A 638 -12.67 28.89 -33.38
N GLU A 639 -12.25 30.03 -33.93
CA GLU A 639 -11.03 30.12 -34.75
C GLU A 639 -9.95 30.95 -34.06
N GLY A 640 -8.75 30.37 -33.91
CA GLY A 640 -7.56 30.99 -33.35
C GLY A 640 -7.57 31.17 -31.82
N THR A 641 -8.72 31.53 -31.24
CA THR A 641 -8.89 31.78 -29.80
C THR A 641 -10.27 31.33 -29.33
N CYS A 642 -10.38 30.95 -28.06
CA CYS A 642 -11.61 30.47 -27.38
C CYS A 642 -12.78 31.47 -27.33
N ASP A 643 -12.60 32.70 -27.81
CA ASP A 643 -13.61 33.77 -27.79
C ASP A 643 -14.07 34.21 -29.19
N ASN A 644 -13.49 33.61 -30.24
CA ASN A 644 -13.79 33.98 -31.63
C ASN A 644 -14.65 32.91 -32.30
N GLN A 645 -15.93 32.85 -31.94
CA GLN A 645 -16.89 31.92 -32.53
C GLN A 645 -17.10 32.23 -34.02
N VAL A 646 -17.02 31.20 -34.85
CA VAL A 646 -17.13 31.30 -36.32
C VAL A 646 -18.24 30.42 -36.91
N SER A 647 -18.70 29.41 -36.18
CA SER A 647 -19.82 28.55 -36.58
C SER A 647 -20.51 27.95 -35.35
N CYS A 648 -21.78 27.56 -35.47
CA CYS A 648 -22.48 26.79 -34.46
C CYS A 648 -23.71 26.07 -35.04
N ASN A 649 -24.16 25.01 -34.36
CA ASN A 649 -25.37 24.26 -34.67
C ASN A 649 -25.82 23.44 -33.44
N GLY A 650 -27.13 23.18 -33.30
CA GLY A 650 -27.68 22.26 -32.28
C GLY A 650 -28.39 21.08 -32.92
N ASP A 651 -29.31 21.35 -33.85
CA ASP A 651 -30.14 20.37 -34.54
C ASP A 651 -29.90 20.41 -36.06
N ALA A 652 -28.89 19.67 -36.51
CA ALA A 652 -28.63 19.45 -37.92
C ALA A 652 -29.57 18.41 -38.54
N SER A 653 -29.55 18.38 -39.88
CA SER A 653 -30.22 17.36 -40.66
C SER A 653 -29.41 17.07 -41.92
N GLY A 654 -29.42 15.82 -42.39
CA GLY A 654 -28.71 15.41 -43.61
C GLY A 654 -27.85 14.18 -43.44
N ASP A 655 -27.33 13.94 -42.24
CA ASP A 655 -26.51 12.77 -41.93
C ASP A 655 -27.38 11.55 -41.60
N SER A 656 -26.83 10.36 -41.82
CA SER A 656 -27.52 9.09 -41.65
C SER A 656 -26.89 8.26 -40.53
N GLY A 657 -27.71 7.60 -39.71
CA GLY A 657 -27.22 6.78 -38.61
C GLY A 657 -27.00 7.56 -37.30
N CYS A 658 -27.53 8.78 -37.20
CA CYS A 658 -27.41 9.62 -36.03
C CYS A 658 -28.50 9.33 -34.98
N GLN A 659 -28.24 9.79 -33.77
CA GLN A 659 -29.25 10.05 -32.75
C GLN A 659 -30.30 11.08 -33.23
N SER A 660 -31.34 11.28 -32.42
CA SER A 660 -32.50 12.09 -32.84
C SER A 660 -32.18 13.58 -33.06
N TYR A 661 -31.22 14.11 -32.29
CA TYR A 661 -30.80 15.51 -32.28
C TYR A 661 -29.28 15.53 -32.22
N TYR A 662 -28.63 16.13 -33.22
CA TYR A 662 -27.18 16.16 -33.36
C TYR A 662 -26.74 17.44 -34.03
N SER A 663 -25.54 17.89 -33.71
CA SER A 663 -24.93 19.07 -34.30
C SER A 663 -24.10 18.71 -35.53
N ALA A 664 -24.24 19.49 -36.61
CA ALA A 664 -23.34 19.38 -37.74
C ALA A 664 -23.23 20.68 -38.56
N PHE A 665 -22.04 20.94 -39.11
CA PHE A 665 -21.78 22.01 -40.08
C PHE A 665 -20.49 21.77 -40.88
N ASP A 666 -20.43 22.35 -42.07
CA ASP A 666 -19.21 22.41 -42.89
C ASP A 666 -18.50 23.74 -42.64
N TYR A 667 -17.17 23.70 -42.45
CA TYR A 667 -16.35 24.90 -42.31
C TYR A 667 -15.04 24.79 -43.09
N ASP A 668 -14.64 25.89 -43.74
CA ASP A 668 -13.38 25.96 -44.49
C ASP A 668 -12.22 26.29 -43.56
N VAL A 669 -11.37 25.30 -43.30
CA VAL A 669 -10.24 25.44 -42.37
C VAL A 669 -8.92 25.69 -43.12
N ILE A 670 -7.98 26.38 -42.46
CA ILE A 670 -6.65 26.69 -42.99
C ILE A 670 -5.59 25.80 -42.33
N ALA A 671 -4.70 25.23 -43.15
CA ALA A 671 -3.65 24.34 -42.65
C ALA A 671 -2.76 25.02 -41.59
N GLY A 672 -2.64 24.39 -40.43
CA GLY A 672 -1.80 24.86 -39.33
C GLY A 672 -2.40 25.96 -38.46
N GLU A 673 -3.62 26.42 -38.72
CA GLU A 673 -4.38 27.28 -37.80
C GLU A 673 -5.06 26.44 -36.71
N THR A 674 -5.37 27.03 -35.56
CA THR A 674 -6.02 26.33 -34.44
C THR A 674 -7.53 26.60 -34.44
N TYR A 675 -8.31 25.54 -34.30
CA TYR A 675 -9.77 25.60 -34.13
C TYR A 675 -10.14 24.92 -32.82
N TYR A 676 -11.16 25.43 -32.15
CA TYR A 676 -11.66 24.91 -30.88
C TYR A 676 -13.16 24.62 -30.94
#